data_AF-A0A9E3D453-F1
#
_entry.id   AF-A0A9E3D453-F1
#
_cell.length_a   1.000
_cell.length_b   1.000
_cell.length_c   1.000
_cell.angle_alpha   90.00
_cell.angle_beta   90.00
_cell.angle_gamma   90.00
#
_symmetry.space_group_name_H-M   'P 1'
#
loop_
_entity.id
_entity.type
_entity.pdbx_description
1 polymer ?
#
loop_
_entity_poly.entity_id
_entity_poly.type
_entity_poly.pdbx_seq_one_letter_code
_entity_poly.pdbx_strand_id
1 'polypeptide(L)'
;MALPIETFDNTRGGNTLYKALTHPAAARPARALLDQLAHHGPVAIYDAGGAVEAFGAIYDLDQIEIAGAYVNQVARIGSAVLGRAARPVTELARCGARAVFVAAFDAERVVVQMRPYLPDGAAVFSLDAMRIPADRLTNSRSYLDPLNFATNFAFFRDAGGLHTRLVTANYWSGYGAGRVCLWMTLFADDGRILADWCEDCRPPASTISLDSREIRERFRLPEFCGQLFLHIRGAAGHDTVKYALDIFDEDSPAKGARGGTLSCTHDANAWPADRYAGLPAPAPDERILLWVQNSHPVPIPAGAVGLTPMGEERVTSIGDPIAPFATRAVAVSELLPDTAWPKQIELRAGKHVVRPRYEVIVRGRRRIAHVNVERSDLRPDPELPELGAMLGKGYLLPAPVMPREFWQSLVLPTPMAVRQTDLPIAALVYDPDGREVLRHPFGRLPRAHATALDLDEIDDLGLLDGGYGHVELVYDFSGGGEGDGWLHALFRYRHRRSGHAAETSFGAHVFNTILTYRDEPQSYTGRPPGLSTRLFLRLGEPAYDTFCHLIYPASRAWLPASDTAIILYDARGCEVARSRLAIPCSGSRLWYYRSLFDEATRARAGTEAYVIVRDTTCRLFGYHGLLGSGGSFSLDHMFGF
;
A
#
# COMPACT_ATOMS: atom_id res chain seq x y z
N MET A 1 8.46 7.56 -18.99
CA MET A 1 7.12 8.14 -19.23
C MET A 1 6.10 7.27 -18.54
N ALA A 2 5.00 7.84 -18.05
CA ALA A 2 3.97 7.06 -17.37
C ALA A 2 3.20 6.16 -18.35
N LEU A 3 2.89 4.94 -17.93
CA LEU A 3 2.02 4.06 -18.71
C LEU A 3 0.60 4.66 -18.79
N PRO A 4 -0.03 4.69 -19.98
CA PRO A 4 -1.39 5.18 -20.16
C PRO A 4 -2.43 4.13 -19.71
N ILE A 5 -2.29 3.63 -18.48
CA ILE A 5 -3.19 2.65 -17.85
C ILE A 5 -3.95 3.28 -16.69
N GLU A 6 -5.19 2.87 -16.49
CA GLU A 6 -5.95 3.17 -15.27
C GLU A 6 -5.76 2.03 -14.28
N THR A 7 -5.30 2.34 -13.07
CA THR A 7 -4.98 1.33 -12.05
C THR A 7 -5.94 1.39 -10.86
N PHE A 8 -6.43 2.59 -10.53
CA PHE A 8 -7.36 2.85 -9.43
C PHE A 8 -8.19 4.10 -9.73
N ASP A 9 -9.46 4.08 -9.32
CA ASP A 9 -10.39 5.21 -9.34
C ASP A 9 -11.11 5.32 -7.99
N ASN A 10 -11.30 6.54 -7.46
CA ASN A 10 -11.91 6.73 -6.13
C ASN A 10 -13.38 6.29 -6.08
N THR A 11 -14.07 6.21 -7.23
CA THR A 11 -15.49 5.83 -7.29
C THR A 11 -15.67 4.32 -7.49
N ARG A 12 -14.85 3.73 -8.36
CA ARG A 12 -14.96 2.32 -8.76
C ARG A 12 -13.99 1.40 -8.00
N GLY A 13 -13.02 1.97 -7.31
CA GLY A 13 -11.95 1.24 -6.63
C GLY A 13 -10.84 0.80 -7.59
N GLY A 14 -10.20 -0.32 -7.25
CA GLY A 14 -9.15 -0.91 -8.05
C GLY A 14 -9.60 -1.34 -9.45
N ASN A 15 -8.76 -1.10 -10.46
CA ASN A 15 -9.07 -1.54 -11.81
C ASN A 15 -8.79 -3.05 -11.98
N THR A 16 -9.86 -3.85 -12.11
CA THR A 16 -9.77 -5.29 -12.31
C THR A 16 -9.13 -5.68 -13.65
N LEU A 17 -9.35 -4.90 -14.72
CA LEU A 17 -8.72 -5.15 -16.02
C LEU A 17 -7.19 -5.08 -15.89
N TYR A 18 -6.67 -4.06 -15.19
CA TYR A 18 -5.24 -3.97 -14.92
C TYR A 18 -4.72 -5.25 -14.24
N LYS A 19 -5.34 -5.67 -13.13
CA LYS A 19 -4.93 -6.87 -12.38
C LYS A 19 -5.01 -8.14 -13.24
N ALA A 20 -6.01 -8.25 -14.12
CA ALA A 20 -6.13 -9.38 -15.04
C ALA A 20 -5.02 -9.40 -16.09
N LEU A 21 -4.69 -8.24 -16.67
CA LEU A 21 -3.65 -8.11 -17.69
C LEU A 21 -2.24 -8.35 -17.12
N THR A 22 -1.99 -7.97 -15.87
CA THR A 22 -0.67 -8.09 -15.23
C THR A 22 -0.49 -9.32 -14.36
N HIS A 23 -1.53 -10.14 -14.20
CA HIS A 23 -1.46 -11.36 -13.38
C HIS A 23 -0.31 -12.26 -13.87
N PRO A 24 0.57 -12.78 -12.99
CA PRO A 24 1.69 -13.63 -13.41
C PRO A 24 1.30 -14.80 -14.33
N ALA A 25 0.22 -15.49 -14.00
CA ALA A 25 -0.30 -16.59 -14.82
C ALA A 25 -0.85 -16.18 -16.20
N ALA A 26 -1.15 -14.90 -16.42
CA ALA A 26 -1.58 -14.38 -17.72
C ALA A 26 -0.39 -14.01 -18.63
N ALA A 27 0.82 -13.89 -18.08
CA ALA A 27 2.02 -13.41 -18.80
C ALA A 27 2.38 -14.26 -20.03
N ARG A 28 2.48 -15.58 -19.85
CA ARG A 28 2.82 -16.52 -20.94
C ARG A 28 1.68 -16.63 -21.97
N PRO A 29 0.41 -16.81 -21.56
CA PRO A 29 -0.71 -16.78 -22.50
C PRO A 29 -0.81 -15.48 -23.30
N ALA A 30 -0.52 -14.32 -22.69
CA ALA A 30 -0.52 -13.04 -23.40
C ALA A 30 0.53 -13.00 -24.52
N ARG A 31 1.75 -13.47 -24.25
CA ARG A 31 2.80 -13.58 -25.29
C ARG A 31 2.35 -14.49 -26.43
N ALA A 32 1.77 -15.65 -26.11
CA ALA A 32 1.22 -16.54 -27.12
C ALA A 32 0.09 -15.89 -27.94
N LEU A 33 -0.79 -15.11 -27.31
CA LEU A 33 -1.83 -14.34 -28.01
C LEU A 33 -1.20 -13.31 -28.97
N LEU A 34 -0.18 -12.56 -28.53
CA LEU A 34 0.51 -11.60 -29.38
C LEU A 34 1.19 -12.28 -30.58
N ASP A 35 1.82 -13.45 -30.38
CA ASP A 35 2.43 -14.23 -31.46
C ASP A 35 1.37 -14.70 -32.48
N GLN A 36 0.20 -15.13 -32.00
CA GLN A 36 -0.92 -15.51 -32.87
C GLN A 36 -1.45 -14.32 -33.68
N LEU A 37 -1.58 -13.15 -33.04
CA LEU A 37 -2.03 -11.92 -33.72
C LEU A 37 -1.02 -11.48 -34.78
N ALA A 38 0.27 -11.49 -34.47
CA ALA A 38 1.34 -11.15 -35.41
C ALA A 38 1.36 -12.13 -36.61
N HIS A 39 1.20 -13.44 -36.34
CA HIS A 39 1.18 -14.46 -37.40
C HIS A 39 0.01 -14.31 -38.38
N HIS A 40 -1.16 -13.90 -37.90
CA HIS A 40 -2.37 -13.77 -38.71
C HIS A 40 -2.66 -12.33 -39.18
N GLY A 41 -1.71 -11.39 -39.02
CA GLY A 41 -1.87 -10.00 -39.46
C GLY A 41 -2.13 -9.90 -40.96
N PRO A 42 -2.74 -8.83 -41.49
CA PRO A 42 -3.19 -7.64 -40.78
C PRO A 42 -4.42 -7.92 -39.89
N VAL A 43 -4.43 -7.34 -38.69
CA VAL A 43 -5.41 -7.56 -37.63
C VAL A 43 -6.35 -6.36 -37.50
N ALA A 44 -7.65 -6.60 -37.53
CA ALA A 44 -8.64 -5.60 -37.13
C ALA A 44 -8.85 -5.65 -35.61
N ILE A 45 -8.76 -4.51 -34.95
CA ILE A 45 -8.98 -4.37 -33.52
C ILE A 45 -10.44 -4.02 -33.29
N TYR A 46 -11.16 -4.80 -32.50
CA TYR A 46 -12.49 -4.45 -32.01
C TYR A 46 -12.45 -4.16 -30.51
N ASP A 47 -12.67 -2.90 -30.14
CA ASP A 47 -12.52 -2.39 -28.77
C ASP A 47 -13.82 -1.78 -28.25
N ALA A 48 -14.83 -2.62 -27.99
CA ALA A 48 -16.11 -2.15 -27.46
C ALA A 48 -15.99 -1.50 -26.07
N GLY A 49 -15.09 -2.05 -25.24
CA GLY A 49 -14.97 -1.75 -23.81
C GLY A 49 -13.85 -0.79 -23.43
N GLY A 50 -12.96 -0.40 -24.35
CA GLY A 50 -11.83 0.48 -24.02
C GLY A 50 -10.63 -0.25 -23.43
N ALA A 51 -10.50 -1.56 -23.64
CA ALA A 51 -9.45 -2.37 -23.01
C ALA A 51 -8.15 -2.38 -23.82
N VAL A 52 -8.21 -2.13 -25.14
CA VAL A 52 -7.03 -2.33 -26.00
C VAL A 52 -5.88 -1.37 -25.68
N GLU A 53 -6.18 -0.14 -25.25
CA GLU A 53 -5.15 0.83 -24.85
C GLU A 53 -4.36 0.33 -23.65
N ALA A 54 -5.05 -0.21 -22.64
CA ALA A 54 -4.40 -0.78 -21.47
C ALA A 54 -3.59 -2.04 -21.82
N PHE A 55 -4.13 -2.88 -22.70
CA PHE A 55 -3.41 -4.05 -23.20
C PHE A 55 -2.14 -3.66 -23.96
N GLY A 56 -2.22 -2.70 -24.88
CA GLY A 56 -1.08 -2.22 -25.66
C GLY A 56 -0.05 -1.48 -24.82
N ALA A 57 -0.48 -0.74 -23.80
CA ALA A 57 0.42 -0.09 -22.84
C ALA A 57 1.28 -1.09 -22.04
N ILE A 58 0.75 -2.29 -21.75
CA ILE A 58 1.47 -3.32 -21.02
C ILE A 58 2.31 -4.17 -21.98
N TYR A 59 1.74 -4.64 -23.07
CA TYR A 59 2.33 -5.72 -23.87
C TYR A 59 3.06 -5.28 -25.14
N ASP A 60 2.96 -4.00 -25.53
CA ASP A 60 3.41 -3.46 -26.81
C ASP A 60 2.80 -4.19 -28.03
N LEU A 61 2.26 -3.43 -28.97
CA LEU A 61 1.58 -3.97 -30.16
C LEU A 61 2.35 -3.66 -31.44
N ASP A 62 3.57 -3.15 -31.36
CA ASP A 62 4.39 -2.74 -32.51
C ASP A 62 4.62 -3.87 -33.53
N GLN A 63 4.64 -5.13 -33.06
CA GLN A 63 4.78 -6.31 -33.92
C GLN A 63 3.49 -6.72 -34.67
N ILE A 64 2.36 -6.07 -34.38
CA ILE A 64 1.06 -6.40 -34.96
C ILE A 64 0.73 -5.40 -36.06
N GLU A 65 0.59 -5.88 -37.29
CA GLU A 65 0.08 -5.06 -38.39
C GLU A 65 -1.42 -4.79 -38.18
N ILE A 66 -1.78 -3.57 -37.78
CA ILE A 66 -3.18 -3.21 -37.50
C ILE A 66 -3.90 -2.69 -38.76
N ALA A 67 -4.93 -3.40 -39.21
CA ALA A 67 -5.79 -3.03 -40.34
C ALA A 67 -6.72 -1.84 -40.04
N GLY A 68 -7.16 -1.73 -38.78
CA GLY A 68 -8.08 -0.68 -38.33
C GLY A 68 -8.58 -0.93 -36.91
N ALA A 69 -9.15 0.11 -36.30
CA ALA A 69 -9.80 0.04 -34.99
C ALA A 69 -11.30 0.22 -35.14
N TYR A 70 -12.09 -0.62 -34.48
CA TYR A 70 -13.54 -0.72 -34.64
C TYR A 70 -14.24 -0.67 -33.29
N VAL A 71 -15.34 0.07 -33.23
CA VAL A 71 -16.14 0.27 -32.01
C VAL A 71 -17.63 0.09 -32.30
N ASN A 72 -18.40 -0.24 -31.27
CA ASN A 72 -19.86 -0.33 -31.34
C ASN A 72 -20.56 0.96 -30.86
N GLN A 73 -19.90 1.78 -30.05
CA GLN A 73 -20.47 3.01 -29.52
C GLN A 73 -20.37 4.13 -30.57
N VAL A 74 -21.51 4.66 -31.02
CA VAL A 74 -21.57 5.75 -32.02
C VAL A 74 -20.75 6.96 -31.56
N ALA A 75 -20.83 7.31 -30.27
CA ALA A 75 -20.07 8.43 -29.69
C ALA A 75 -18.55 8.25 -29.71
N ARG A 76 -18.06 7.01 -29.88
CA ARG A 76 -16.62 6.70 -29.99
C ARG A 76 -16.13 6.64 -31.44
N ILE A 77 -17.00 6.71 -32.45
CA ILE A 77 -16.56 6.77 -33.85
C ILE A 77 -15.76 8.05 -34.07
N GLY A 78 -14.59 7.92 -34.71
CA GLY A 78 -13.62 8.99 -34.91
C GLY A 78 -12.68 9.25 -33.73
N SER A 79 -12.95 8.69 -32.54
CA SER A 79 -12.01 8.77 -31.40
C SER A 79 -10.72 8.00 -31.70
N ALA A 80 -9.62 8.41 -31.07
CA ALA A 80 -8.35 7.72 -31.23
C ALA A 80 -8.34 6.40 -30.44
N VAL A 81 -7.98 5.31 -31.12
CA VAL A 81 -7.70 4.00 -30.54
C VAL A 81 -6.40 3.49 -31.16
N LEU A 82 -5.37 3.32 -30.34
CA LEU A 82 -4.00 3.01 -30.77
C LEU A 82 -3.51 3.97 -31.86
N GLY A 83 -3.79 5.27 -31.69
CA GLY A 83 -3.45 6.32 -32.65
C GLY A 83 -4.27 6.34 -33.95
N ARG A 84 -5.30 5.49 -34.09
CA ARG A 84 -6.15 5.38 -35.29
C ARG A 84 -7.56 5.90 -35.02
N ALA A 85 -8.17 6.54 -36.00
CA ALA A 85 -9.57 6.94 -35.91
C ALA A 85 -10.47 5.69 -35.89
N ALA A 86 -11.21 5.50 -34.80
CA ALA A 86 -12.10 4.37 -34.63
C ALA A 86 -13.26 4.40 -35.63
N ARG A 87 -13.53 3.27 -36.29
CA ARG A 87 -14.59 3.08 -37.28
C ARG A 87 -15.77 2.33 -36.67
N PRO A 88 -17.00 2.48 -37.19
CA PRO A 88 -18.10 1.65 -36.73
C PRO A 88 -17.86 0.18 -37.05
N VAL A 89 -18.24 -0.72 -36.15
CA VAL A 89 -18.15 -2.18 -36.34
C VAL A 89 -18.86 -2.68 -37.60
N THR A 90 -19.85 -1.94 -38.11
CA THR A 90 -20.54 -2.26 -39.36
C THR A 90 -19.64 -2.20 -40.60
N GLU A 91 -18.47 -1.55 -40.51
CA GLU A 91 -17.47 -1.50 -41.58
C GLU A 91 -16.41 -2.62 -41.47
N LEU A 92 -16.44 -3.43 -40.41
CA LEU A 92 -15.42 -4.44 -40.12
C LEU A 92 -15.26 -5.45 -41.26
N ALA A 93 -16.34 -5.92 -41.87
CA ALA A 93 -16.29 -6.93 -42.95
C ALA A 93 -15.52 -6.46 -44.19
N ARG A 94 -15.38 -5.13 -44.38
CA ARG A 94 -14.75 -4.52 -45.56
C ARG A 94 -13.29 -4.11 -45.33
N CYS A 95 -12.71 -4.46 -44.18
CA CYS A 95 -11.39 -3.97 -43.78
C CYS A 95 -10.20 -4.75 -44.37
N GLY A 96 -10.44 -5.93 -44.96
CA GLY A 96 -9.38 -6.78 -45.51
C GLY A 96 -8.48 -7.45 -44.46
N ALA A 97 -8.84 -7.40 -43.18
CA ALA A 97 -8.08 -8.07 -42.13
C ALA A 97 -8.17 -9.60 -42.23
N ARG A 98 -7.05 -10.28 -41.97
CA ARG A 98 -6.97 -11.75 -41.89
C ARG A 98 -7.29 -12.28 -40.49
N ALA A 99 -7.25 -11.39 -39.49
CA ALA A 99 -7.70 -11.70 -38.14
C ALA A 99 -8.46 -10.52 -37.52
N VAL A 100 -9.33 -10.83 -36.56
CA VAL A 100 -10.03 -9.87 -35.70
C VAL A 100 -9.61 -10.14 -34.26
N PHE A 101 -9.08 -9.11 -33.59
CA PHE A 101 -8.82 -9.13 -32.16
C PHE A 101 -9.93 -8.40 -31.41
N VAL A 102 -10.72 -9.15 -30.65
CA VAL A 102 -11.71 -8.61 -29.72
C VAL A 102 -11.03 -8.31 -28.40
N ALA A 103 -10.78 -7.03 -28.13
CA ALA A 103 -10.15 -6.57 -26.89
C ALA A 103 -11.14 -6.60 -25.71
N ALA A 104 -11.58 -7.80 -25.35
CA ALA A 104 -12.47 -8.08 -24.22
C ALA A 104 -12.25 -9.50 -23.68
N PHE A 105 -12.43 -9.66 -22.37
CA PHE A 105 -12.69 -10.96 -21.75
C PHE A 105 -14.19 -11.27 -21.80
N ASP A 106 -14.55 -12.55 -21.61
CA ASP A 106 -15.92 -13.05 -21.76
C ASP A 106 -16.51 -12.69 -23.14
N ALA A 107 -15.68 -12.80 -24.18
CA ALA A 107 -15.96 -12.27 -25.50
C ALA A 107 -16.92 -13.13 -26.32
N GLU A 108 -17.23 -14.37 -25.90
CA GLU A 108 -18.06 -15.32 -26.66
C GLU A 108 -19.37 -14.69 -27.15
N ARG A 109 -20.11 -14.02 -26.27
CA ARG A 109 -21.38 -13.36 -26.63
C ARG A 109 -21.17 -12.25 -27.66
N VAL A 110 -20.11 -11.47 -27.49
CA VAL A 110 -19.74 -10.37 -28.39
C VAL A 110 -19.37 -10.91 -29.77
N VAL A 111 -18.56 -11.98 -29.82
CA VAL A 111 -18.14 -12.66 -31.05
C VAL A 111 -19.35 -13.21 -31.82
N VAL A 112 -20.31 -13.83 -31.13
CA VAL A 112 -21.57 -14.30 -31.75
C VAL A 112 -22.36 -13.14 -32.36
N GLN A 113 -22.48 -12.03 -31.63
CA GLN A 113 -23.24 -10.85 -32.09
C GLN A 113 -22.58 -10.12 -33.26
N MET A 114 -21.24 -10.12 -33.35
CA MET A 114 -20.51 -9.55 -34.48
C MET A 114 -20.43 -10.46 -35.70
N ARG A 115 -20.88 -11.73 -35.58
CA ARG A 115 -21.27 -12.67 -36.64
C ARG A 115 -21.28 -12.04 -38.05
N PRO A 116 -22.30 -11.22 -38.35
CA PRO A 116 -22.55 -10.69 -39.70
C PRO A 116 -21.54 -9.66 -40.20
N TYR A 117 -20.67 -9.13 -39.34
CA TYR A 117 -19.74 -8.06 -39.65
C TYR A 117 -18.28 -8.52 -39.66
N LEU A 118 -17.99 -9.79 -39.39
CA LEU A 118 -16.63 -10.33 -39.50
C LEU A 118 -16.18 -10.38 -40.97
N PRO A 119 -14.90 -10.15 -41.27
CA PRO A 119 -14.36 -10.41 -42.59
C PRO A 119 -14.41 -11.92 -42.90
N ASP A 120 -14.70 -12.26 -44.15
CA ASP A 120 -14.80 -13.65 -44.58
C ASP A 120 -13.49 -14.42 -44.34
N GLY A 121 -13.58 -15.54 -43.63
CA GLY A 121 -12.43 -16.40 -43.33
C GLY A 121 -11.44 -15.84 -42.30
N ALA A 122 -11.71 -14.69 -41.67
CA ALA A 122 -10.82 -14.13 -40.67
C ALA A 122 -10.79 -14.97 -39.39
N ALA A 123 -9.59 -15.19 -38.85
CA ALA A 123 -9.42 -15.78 -37.52
C ALA A 123 -9.90 -14.80 -36.44
N VAL A 124 -10.53 -15.27 -35.37
CA VAL A 124 -11.00 -14.41 -34.27
C VAL A 124 -10.28 -14.77 -32.99
N PHE A 125 -9.66 -13.77 -32.38
CA PHE A 125 -8.96 -13.88 -31.09
C PHE A 125 -9.59 -12.93 -30.08
N SER A 126 -9.47 -13.23 -28.80
CA SER A 126 -9.89 -12.33 -27.71
C SER A 126 -8.93 -12.41 -26.53
N LEU A 127 -9.15 -11.54 -25.53
CA LEU A 127 -8.42 -11.63 -24.26
C LEU A 127 -8.77 -12.92 -23.50
N ASP A 128 -9.83 -13.67 -23.88
CA ASP A 128 -10.12 -14.97 -23.25
C ASP A 128 -8.95 -15.96 -23.36
N ALA A 129 -8.12 -15.83 -24.40
CA ALA A 129 -6.93 -16.64 -24.59
C ALA A 129 -5.87 -16.48 -23.49
N MET A 130 -5.94 -15.37 -22.72
CA MET A 130 -5.03 -15.09 -21.61
C MET A 130 -5.66 -15.17 -20.23
N ARG A 131 -6.85 -15.78 -20.11
CA ARG A 131 -7.48 -15.99 -18.80
C ARG A 131 -6.61 -16.84 -17.89
N ILE A 132 -6.60 -16.47 -16.62
CA ILE A 132 -6.10 -17.34 -15.55
C ILE A 132 -6.95 -18.62 -15.46
N PRO A 133 -6.40 -19.72 -14.93
CA PRO A 133 -7.11 -20.99 -14.84
C PRO A 133 -8.43 -20.89 -14.06
N ALA A 134 -9.47 -21.61 -14.51
CA ALA A 134 -10.82 -21.49 -13.97
C ALA A 134 -10.94 -21.90 -12.49
N ASP A 135 -10.08 -22.81 -12.03
CA ASP A 135 -9.97 -23.24 -10.64
C ASP A 135 -9.35 -22.17 -9.73
N ARG A 136 -8.90 -21.04 -10.28
CA ARG A 136 -8.38 -19.87 -9.55
C ARG A 136 -9.43 -18.77 -9.37
N LEU A 137 -10.57 -18.88 -10.05
CA LEU A 137 -11.63 -17.87 -9.95
C LEU A 137 -12.46 -18.05 -8.68
N THR A 138 -12.87 -16.92 -8.10
CA THR A 138 -13.86 -16.83 -7.02
C THR A 138 -15.28 -16.80 -7.61
N ASN A 139 -15.50 -15.98 -8.64
CA ASN A 139 -16.73 -15.89 -9.41
C ASN A 139 -16.47 -16.29 -10.87
N SER A 140 -16.90 -17.49 -11.25
CA SER A 140 -16.73 -18.00 -12.62
C SER A 140 -17.68 -17.38 -13.65
N ARG A 141 -18.73 -16.65 -13.22
CA ARG A 141 -19.75 -16.08 -14.13
C ARG A 141 -19.31 -14.79 -14.82
N SER A 142 -18.34 -14.08 -14.25
CA SER A 142 -17.84 -12.80 -14.75
C SER A 142 -16.35 -12.77 -14.50
N TYR A 143 -15.53 -12.84 -15.55
CA TYR A 143 -14.09 -12.94 -15.41
C TYR A 143 -13.51 -11.72 -14.69
N LEU A 144 -13.93 -10.51 -15.08
CA LEU A 144 -13.48 -9.24 -14.48
C LEU A 144 -14.22 -8.86 -13.18
N ASP A 145 -14.81 -9.82 -12.47
CA ASP A 145 -15.26 -9.59 -11.10
C ASP A 145 -14.05 -9.25 -10.19
N PRO A 146 -14.08 -8.16 -9.41
CA PRO A 146 -12.97 -7.80 -8.51
C PRO A 146 -12.52 -8.94 -7.59
N LEU A 147 -13.44 -9.79 -7.13
CA LEU A 147 -13.13 -10.92 -6.24
C LEU A 147 -12.34 -12.05 -6.92
N ASN A 148 -12.25 -12.06 -8.25
CA ASN A 148 -11.33 -12.94 -8.99
C ASN A 148 -9.88 -12.48 -8.92
N PHE A 149 -9.63 -11.24 -8.48
CA PHE A 149 -8.32 -10.62 -8.47
C PHE A 149 -8.01 -9.96 -7.12
N ALA A 150 -8.41 -10.62 -6.03
CA ALA A 150 -7.95 -10.30 -4.69
C ALA A 150 -6.45 -10.64 -4.57
N THR A 151 -5.60 -9.69 -4.96
CA THR A 151 -4.17 -9.90 -5.19
C THR A 151 -3.33 -8.80 -4.56
N ASN A 152 -2.09 -9.12 -4.18
CA ASN A 152 -1.11 -8.13 -3.72
C ASN A 152 0.33 -8.66 -3.89
N PHE A 153 1.33 -7.78 -3.85
CA PHE A 153 2.74 -8.11 -3.82
C PHE A 153 3.33 -7.79 -2.44
N ALA A 154 4.28 -8.60 -1.98
CA ALA A 154 5.06 -8.34 -0.78
C ALA A 154 6.56 -8.42 -1.10
N PHE A 155 7.35 -7.47 -0.60
CA PHE A 155 8.81 -7.63 -0.55
C PHE A 155 9.14 -8.86 0.30
N PHE A 156 9.97 -9.77 -0.22
CA PHE A 156 10.22 -11.05 0.44
C PHE A 156 11.68 -11.44 0.31
N ARG A 157 12.32 -11.74 1.43
CA ARG A 157 13.78 -11.94 1.49
C ARG A 157 14.12 -12.94 2.59
N ASP A 158 14.98 -13.88 2.22
CA ASP A 158 15.77 -14.68 3.14
C ASP A 158 17.22 -14.69 2.64
N ALA A 159 17.97 -13.64 2.96
CA ALA A 159 19.32 -13.42 2.45
C ALA A 159 20.15 -12.50 3.35
N GLY A 160 21.44 -12.84 3.50
CA GLY A 160 22.39 -12.08 4.31
C GLY A 160 21.96 -11.96 5.77
N GLY A 161 21.40 -13.04 6.34
CA GLY A 161 20.94 -13.11 7.73
C GLY A 161 19.71 -12.26 8.07
N LEU A 162 18.98 -11.76 7.06
CA LEU A 162 17.67 -11.14 7.26
C LEU A 162 16.57 -11.98 6.65
N HIS A 163 15.42 -11.94 7.34
CA HIS A 163 14.24 -12.71 7.04
C HIS A 163 13.03 -11.80 6.97
N THR A 164 12.08 -12.15 6.12
CA THR A 164 10.76 -11.55 6.09
C THR A 164 9.71 -12.50 6.63
N ARG A 165 8.72 -11.96 7.34
CA ARG A 165 7.50 -12.70 7.70
C ARG A 165 6.28 -11.86 7.39
N LEU A 166 5.38 -12.41 6.59
CA LEU A 166 4.08 -11.80 6.30
C LEU A 166 3.04 -12.38 7.27
N VAL A 167 2.24 -11.51 7.90
CA VAL A 167 1.18 -11.89 8.83
C VAL A 167 -0.13 -11.19 8.49
N THR A 168 -1.22 -11.94 8.42
CA THR A 168 -2.60 -11.43 8.29
C THR A 168 -3.58 -12.41 8.93
N ALA A 169 -4.89 -12.19 8.76
CA ALA A 169 -5.92 -13.13 9.19
C ALA A 169 -6.84 -13.49 8.02
N ASN A 170 -7.51 -14.64 8.11
CA ASN A 170 -8.59 -15.01 7.21
C ASN A 170 -9.87 -14.20 7.53
N TYR A 171 -9.81 -12.87 7.32
CA TYR A 171 -10.90 -11.95 7.65
C TYR A 171 -12.07 -11.99 6.65
N TRP A 172 -11.86 -12.56 5.46
CA TRP A 172 -12.91 -12.73 4.45
C TRP A 172 -14.08 -13.59 4.95
N SER A 173 -13.84 -14.51 5.89
CA SER A 173 -14.91 -15.28 6.51
C SER A 173 -15.91 -14.41 7.26
N GLY A 174 -15.48 -13.25 7.77
CA GLY A 174 -16.36 -12.24 8.37
C GLY A 174 -17.33 -11.60 7.37
N TYR A 175 -17.02 -11.70 6.08
CA TYR A 175 -17.87 -11.28 4.96
C TYR A 175 -18.63 -12.45 4.32
N GLY A 176 -18.66 -13.62 4.96
CA GLY A 176 -19.37 -14.81 4.48
C GLY A 176 -18.58 -15.68 3.50
N ALA A 177 -17.26 -15.48 3.38
CA ALA A 177 -16.43 -16.40 2.61
C ALA A 177 -16.51 -17.82 3.20
N GLY A 178 -16.72 -18.81 2.34
CA GLY A 178 -16.71 -20.23 2.70
C GLY A 178 -15.29 -20.78 2.81
N ARG A 179 -14.79 -21.35 1.72
CA ARG A 179 -13.40 -21.84 1.62
C ARG A 179 -12.53 -20.79 0.94
N VAL A 180 -11.48 -20.37 1.64
CA VAL A 180 -10.47 -19.42 1.13
C VAL A 180 -9.18 -20.19 0.88
N CYS A 181 -8.49 -19.87 -0.23
CA CYS A 181 -7.22 -20.49 -0.61
C CYS A 181 -6.25 -19.41 -1.10
N LEU A 182 -4.98 -19.53 -0.73
CA LEU A 182 -3.89 -18.69 -1.20
C LEU A 182 -3.19 -19.39 -2.36
N TRP A 183 -3.10 -18.73 -3.49
CA TRP A 183 -2.16 -19.05 -4.56
C TRP A 183 -1.02 -18.04 -4.51
N MET A 184 0.20 -18.57 -4.52
CA MET A 184 1.41 -17.80 -4.28
C MET A 184 2.47 -18.09 -5.32
N THR A 185 3.15 -17.04 -5.77
CA THR A 185 4.31 -17.13 -6.66
C THR A 185 5.45 -16.31 -6.06
N LEU A 186 6.57 -16.97 -5.72
CA LEU A 186 7.78 -16.32 -5.24
C LEU A 186 8.70 -16.03 -6.43
N PHE A 187 9.07 -14.76 -6.58
CA PHE A 187 10.04 -14.30 -7.57
C PHE A 187 11.40 -14.00 -6.92
N ALA A 188 12.48 -14.28 -7.64
CA ALA A 188 13.82 -13.82 -7.31
C ALA A 188 14.01 -12.32 -7.61
N ASP A 189 15.19 -11.79 -7.31
CA ASP A 189 15.61 -10.43 -7.66
C ASP A 189 15.56 -10.18 -9.17
N ASP A 190 15.97 -11.17 -9.97
CA ASP A 190 15.94 -11.14 -11.44
C ASP A 190 14.54 -11.36 -12.05
N GLY A 191 13.52 -11.61 -11.22
CA GLY A 191 12.15 -11.85 -11.65
C GLY A 191 11.85 -13.28 -12.10
N ARG A 192 12.80 -14.22 -12.00
CA ARG A 192 12.49 -15.64 -12.23
C ARG A 192 11.60 -16.18 -11.12
N ILE A 193 10.72 -17.11 -11.47
CA ILE A 193 9.90 -17.85 -10.50
C ILE A 193 10.79 -18.84 -9.74
N LEU A 194 10.88 -18.69 -8.42
CA LEU A 194 11.56 -19.62 -7.52
C LEU A 194 10.64 -20.74 -7.03
N ALA A 195 9.38 -20.40 -6.74
CA ALA A 195 8.36 -21.34 -6.31
C ALA A 195 6.96 -20.84 -6.69
N ASP A 196 6.05 -21.76 -7.00
CA ASP A 196 4.63 -21.50 -7.25
C ASP A 196 3.82 -22.61 -6.56
N TRP A 197 2.90 -22.23 -5.67
CA TRP A 197 2.15 -23.21 -4.88
C TRP A 197 0.82 -22.65 -4.34
N CYS A 198 0.00 -23.54 -3.80
CA CYS A 198 -1.29 -23.18 -3.22
C CYS A 198 -1.51 -23.82 -1.87
N GLU A 199 -2.22 -23.12 -1.00
CA GLU A 199 -2.57 -23.56 0.34
C GLU A 199 -4.00 -23.17 0.66
N ASP A 200 -4.74 -24.07 1.30
CA ASP A 200 -6.02 -23.69 1.88
C ASP A 200 -5.77 -22.83 3.12
N CYS A 201 -6.57 -21.78 3.29
CA CYS A 201 -6.62 -21.08 4.56
C CYS A 201 -7.04 -22.05 5.66
N ARG A 202 -6.43 -21.87 6.83
CA ARG A 202 -6.92 -22.37 8.11
C ARG A 202 -8.36 -21.85 8.38
N PRO A 203 -9.06 -22.33 9.43
CA PRO A 203 -10.45 -22.00 9.72
C PRO A 203 -10.78 -20.49 9.69
N PRO A 204 -12.07 -20.10 9.64
CA PRO A 204 -12.49 -18.69 9.72
C PRO A 204 -11.75 -17.88 10.78
N ALA A 205 -11.34 -16.66 10.44
CA ALA A 205 -10.58 -15.75 11.28
C ALA A 205 -9.17 -16.23 11.74
N SER A 206 -8.72 -17.42 11.36
CA SER A 206 -7.36 -17.89 11.68
C SER A 206 -6.26 -16.98 11.15
N THR A 207 -5.11 -17.05 11.80
CA THR A 207 -3.89 -16.36 11.36
C THR A 207 -3.35 -17.01 10.10
N ILE A 208 -2.92 -16.16 9.17
CA ILE A 208 -2.14 -16.54 7.99
C ILE A 208 -0.74 -15.95 8.21
N SER A 209 0.27 -16.81 8.28
CA SER A 209 1.67 -16.45 8.47
C SER A 209 2.51 -17.11 7.39
N LEU A 210 3.36 -16.34 6.71
CA LEU A 210 4.29 -16.81 5.69
C LEU A 210 5.69 -16.36 6.08
N ASP A 211 6.52 -17.29 6.57
CA ASP A 211 7.92 -17.03 6.93
C ASP A 211 8.85 -17.39 5.76
N SER A 212 9.73 -16.47 5.41
CA SER A 212 10.69 -16.65 4.33
C SER A 212 11.65 -17.82 4.54
N ARG A 213 12.02 -18.13 5.78
CA ARG A 213 12.89 -19.26 6.14
C ARG A 213 12.18 -20.59 5.88
N GLU A 214 10.94 -20.70 6.33
CA GLU A 214 10.11 -21.90 6.13
C GLU A 214 9.89 -22.16 4.63
N ILE A 215 9.61 -21.10 3.85
CA ILE A 215 9.46 -21.20 2.40
C ILE A 215 10.77 -21.62 1.74
N ARG A 216 11.90 -21.02 2.14
CA ARG A 216 13.22 -21.41 1.63
C ARG A 216 13.51 -22.88 1.90
N GLU A 217 13.28 -23.35 3.13
CA GLU A 217 13.49 -24.73 3.53
C GLU A 217 12.58 -25.68 2.75
N ARG A 218 11.27 -25.39 2.73
CA ARG A 218 10.25 -26.20 2.04
C ARG A 218 10.59 -26.45 0.58
N PHE A 219 11.05 -25.42 -0.13
CA PHE A 219 11.36 -25.51 -1.56
C PHE A 219 12.86 -25.73 -1.85
N ARG A 220 13.69 -25.89 -0.80
CA ARG A 220 15.15 -26.08 -0.90
C ARG A 220 15.83 -25.00 -1.74
N LEU A 221 15.46 -23.75 -1.49
CA LEU A 221 15.95 -22.59 -2.25
C LEU A 221 17.30 -22.10 -1.70
N PRO A 222 18.16 -21.51 -2.55
CA PRO A 222 19.27 -20.68 -2.08
C PRO A 222 18.74 -19.43 -1.35
N GLU A 223 19.64 -18.61 -0.82
CA GLU A 223 19.26 -17.26 -0.38
C GLU A 223 18.58 -16.50 -1.51
N PHE A 224 17.58 -15.68 -1.16
CA PHE A 224 16.85 -14.88 -2.13
C PHE A 224 16.44 -13.52 -1.56
N CYS A 225 16.29 -12.55 -2.46
CA CYS A 225 15.70 -11.25 -2.18
C CYS A 225 14.85 -10.86 -3.38
N GLY A 226 13.53 -10.84 -3.24
CA GLY A 226 12.64 -10.68 -4.37
C GLY A 226 11.26 -10.22 -3.91
N GLN A 227 10.22 -10.83 -4.48
CA GLN A 227 8.86 -10.49 -4.13
C GLN A 227 7.93 -11.70 -4.18
N LEU A 228 6.97 -11.74 -3.25
CA LEU A 228 5.93 -12.73 -3.18
C LEU A 228 4.64 -12.14 -3.75
N PHE A 229 4.12 -12.75 -4.81
CA PHE A 229 2.77 -12.47 -5.30
C PHE A 229 1.75 -13.33 -4.56
N LEU A 230 0.68 -12.71 -4.09
CA LEU A 230 -0.45 -13.35 -3.40
C LEU A 230 -1.71 -13.22 -4.27
N HIS A 231 -2.45 -14.31 -4.41
CA HIS A 231 -3.79 -14.35 -4.98
C HIS A 231 -4.71 -15.11 -4.02
N ILE A 232 -5.80 -14.46 -3.58
CA ILE A 232 -6.79 -15.04 -2.65
C ILE A 232 -8.02 -15.51 -3.42
N ARG A 233 -8.19 -16.82 -3.52
CA ARG A 233 -9.39 -17.44 -4.08
C ARG A 233 -10.44 -17.63 -2.98
N GLY A 234 -11.70 -17.36 -3.31
CA GLY A 234 -12.82 -17.49 -2.36
C GLY A 234 -12.99 -16.26 -1.47
N ALA A 235 -12.32 -15.15 -1.80
CA ALA A 235 -12.48 -13.87 -1.10
C ALA A 235 -13.94 -13.39 -1.14
N ALA A 236 -14.39 -12.74 -0.07
CA ALA A 236 -15.72 -12.13 0.03
C ALA A 236 -15.61 -10.72 0.64
N GLY A 237 -16.60 -9.87 0.36
CA GLY A 237 -16.65 -8.49 0.84
C GLY A 237 -15.82 -7.53 -0.01
N HIS A 238 -14.50 -7.70 -0.06
CA HIS A 238 -13.60 -6.85 -0.85
C HIS A 238 -12.37 -7.61 -1.39
N ASP A 239 -11.76 -7.05 -2.44
CA ASP A 239 -10.60 -7.60 -3.15
C ASP A 239 -9.25 -7.07 -2.63
N THR A 240 -9.26 -6.21 -1.62
CA THR A 240 -8.04 -5.69 -0.98
C THR A 240 -7.44 -6.75 -0.05
N VAL A 241 -6.16 -7.10 -0.27
CA VAL A 241 -5.39 -8.04 0.57
C VAL A 241 -4.48 -7.22 1.48
N LYS A 242 -4.79 -7.23 2.78
CA LYS A 242 -4.06 -6.46 3.81
C LYS A 242 -3.12 -7.37 4.58
N TYR A 243 -1.89 -6.93 4.84
CA TYR A 243 -0.93 -7.69 5.64
C TYR A 243 0.04 -6.79 6.40
N ALA A 244 0.60 -7.34 7.48
CA ALA A 244 1.80 -6.86 8.13
C ALA A 244 3.02 -7.63 7.59
N LEU A 245 4.13 -6.95 7.35
CA LEU A 245 5.38 -7.53 6.90
C LEU A 245 6.49 -7.15 7.86
N ASP A 246 6.96 -8.14 8.62
CA ASP A 246 8.13 -8.04 9.47
C ASP A 246 9.41 -8.29 8.67
N ILE A 247 10.46 -7.54 9.02
CA ILE A 247 11.83 -7.81 8.58
C ILE A 247 12.74 -7.82 9.81
N PHE A 248 13.46 -8.91 10.00
CA PHE A 248 14.26 -9.16 11.20
C PHE A 248 15.54 -9.97 10.90
N ASP A 249 16.54 -9.89 11.79
CA ASP A 249 17.73 -10.76 11.80
C ASP A 249 17.57 -11.95 12.78
N GLU A 250 18.34 -13.03 12.60
CA GLU A 250 18.38 -14.15 13.57
C GLU A 250 19.05 -13.77 14.90
N ASP A 251 19.80 -12.66 14.93
CA ASP A 251 20.65 -12.25 16.05
C ASP A 251 19.90 -11.44 17.13
N SER A 252 18.89 -12.05 17.74
CA SER A 252 18.25 -11.56 18.97
C SER A 252 18.09 -12.72 19.94
N PRO A 253 18.45 -12.68 21.25
CA PRO A 253 19.48 -11.98 22.04
C PRO A 253 20.64 -12.90 22.49
N ALA A 254 20.70 -14.16 22.04
CA ALA A 254 21.39 -15.23 22.78
C ALA A 254 22.94 -15.19 22.76
N LYS A 255 23.57 -14.25 22.06
CA LYS A 255 25.04 -14.24 21.84
C LYS A 255 25.74 -12.91 22.03
N GLY A 256 25.17 -11.95 22.77
CA GLY A 256 25.86 -10.69 23.08
C GLY A 256 26.30 -9.85 21.86
N ALA A 257 25.84 -10.21 20.65
CA ALA A 257 26.03 -9.45 19.44
C ALA A 257 25.09 -8.23 19.46
N ARG A 258 25.54 -7.12 18.87
CA ARG A 258 24.69 -5.94 18.64
C ARG A 258 23.68 -6.25 17.54
N GLY A 259 22.67 -7.09 17.82
CA GLY A 259 21.49 -7.31 16.97
C GLY A 259 20.84 -5.97 16.62
N GLY A 260 20.31 -5.82 15.41
CA GLY A 260 20.12 -4.49 14.86
C GLY A 260 19.02 -4.29 13.83
N THR A 261 18.30 -5.34 13.41
CA THR A 261 17.21 -5.21 12.45
C THR A 261 15.92 -5.75 13.03
N LEU A 262 14.98 -4.85 13.26
CA LEU A 262 13.59 -5.18 13.51
C LEU A 262 12.78 -4.05 12.86
N SER A 263 11.96 -4.40 11.89
CA SER A 263 11.13 -3.45 11.14
C SER A 263 9.81 -4.11 10.80
N CYS A 264 8.77 -3.29 10.67
CA CYS A 264 7.49 -3.75 10.18
C CYS A 264 6.92 -2.70 9.24
N THR A 265 6.27 -3.18 8.19
CA THR A 265 5.46 -2.35 7.29
C THR A 265 4.09 -2.97 7.14
N HIS A 266 3.07 -2.15 7.02
CA HIS A 266 1.73 -2.59 6.70
C HIS A 266 1.44 -2.21 5.26
N ASP A 267 0.89 -3.16 4.49
CA ASP A 267 0.41 -2.87 3.15
C ASP A 267 -1.02 -3.35 2.89
N ALA A 268 -1.69 -2.60 2.03
CA ALA A 268 -3.02 -2.87 1.49
C ALA A 268 -3.10 -2.49 0.01
N ASN A 269 -2.11 -1.77 -0.52
CA ASN A 269 -2.18 -1.20 -1.86
C ASN A 269 -1.64 -2.19 -2.88
N ALA A 270 -2.51 -2.65 -3.77
CA ALA A 270 -2.16 -3.57 -4.83
C ALA A 270 -2.03 -2.89 -6.21
N TRP A 271 -2.02 -1.56 -6.26
CA TRP A 271 -2.08 -0.79 -7.51
C TRP A 271 -0.84 0.09 -7.69
N PRO A 272 -0.26 0.11 -8.90
CA PRO A 272 0.87 0.99 -9.18
C PRO A 272 0.38 2.41 -9.45
N ALA A 273 1.21 3.37 -9.05
CA ALA A 273 0.94 4.80 -9.19
C ALA A 273 2.00 5.48 -10.06
N ASP A 274 1.66 6.65 -10.61
CA ASP A 274 2.61 7.44 -11.39
C ASP A 274 3.78 7.93 -10.51
N ARG A 275 3.46 8.32 -9.27
CA ARG A 275 4.41 8.95 -8.36
C ARG A 275 4.25 8.43 -6.94
N TYR A 276 5.38 8.40 -6.24
CA TYR A 276 5.44 8.15 -4.81
C TYR A 276 6.29 9.21 -4.12
N ALA A 277 6.01 9.48 -2.86
CA ALA A 277 6.73 10.44 -2.04
C ALA A 277 6.84 9.93 -0.59
N GLY A 278 7.56 10.69 0.25
CA GLY A 278 7.92 10.27 1.62
C GLY A 278 9.20 9.45 1.69
N LEU A 279 10.04 9.45 0.63
CA LEU A 279 11.41 8.94 0.71
C LEU A 279 12.30 10.01 1.36
N PRO A 280 12.90 9.75 2.54
CA PRO A 280 13.83 10.71 3.13
C PRO A 280 15.13 10.77 2.35
N ALA A 281 15.75 11.94 2.29
CA ALA A 281 17.16 12.06 1.93
C ALA A 281 18.05 11.50 3.06
N PRO A 282 19.24 10.97 2.74
CA PRO A 282 20.15 10.41 3.75
C PRO A 282 20.62 11.48 4.74
N ALA A 283 20.56 11.18 6.04
CA ALA A 283 21.29 11.94 7.04
C ALA A 283 22.79 11.58 7.03
N PRO A 284 23.67 12.33 7.74
CA PRO A 284 25.05 11.93 7.91
C PRO A 284 25.17 10.49 8.40
N ASP A 285 26.09 9.72 7.83
CA ASP A 285 26.31 8.28 8.07
C ASP A 285 25.16 7.33 7.63
N GLU A 286 24.08 7.83 7.03
CA GLU A 286 23.00 6.99 6.50
C GLU A 286 23.24 6.65 5.03
N ARG A 287 23.04 5.37 4.69
CA ARG A 287 22.86 4.92 3.30
C ARG A 287 21.41 4.49 3.11
N ILE A 288 20.75 5.03 2.09
CA ILE A 288 19.37 4.68 1.76
C ILE A 288 19.34 3.88 0.45
N LEU A 289 18.73 2.69 0.50
CA LEU A 289 18.43 1.86 -0.66
C LEU A 289 16.93 1.91 -0.92
N LEU A 290 16.52 2.28 -2.13
CA LEU A 290 15.15 2.13 -2.61
C LEU A 290 15.02 0.76 -3.30
N TRP A 291 14.03 -0.03 -2.88
CA TRP A 291 13.64 -1.29 -3.51
C TRP A 291 12.56 -1.04 -4.55
N VAL A 292 12.94 -1.10 -5.82
CA VAL A 292 12.07 -0.95 -6.98
C VAL A 292 11.62 -2.35 -7.43
N GLN A 293 10.34 -2.65 -7.22
CA GLN A 293 9.74 -3.96 -7.50
C GLN A 293 8.82 -3.84 -8.71
N ASN A 294 9.25 -4.35 -9.87
CA ASN A 294 8.41 -4.35 -11.07
C ASN A 294 7.17 -5.20 -10.81
N SER A 295 5.98 -4.65 -11.02
CA SER A 295 4.71 -5.36 -10.82
C SER A 295 4.14 -5.98 -12.09
N HIS A 296 4.88 -5.94 -13.20
CA HIS A 296 4.39 -6.30 -14.53
C HIS A 296 5.09 -7.52 -15.17
N PRO A 297 4.39 -8.21 -16.10
CA PRO A 297 4.93 -9.32 -16.89
C PRO A 297 5.86 -8.91 -18.04
N VAL A 298 6.16 -7.61 -18.12
CA VAL A 298 7.05 -6.97 -19.10
C VAL A 298 8.13 -6.17 -18.37
N PRO A 299 9.31 -5.95 -19.00
CA PRO A 299 10.35 -5.16 -18.38
C PRO A 299 9.92 -3.68 -18.21
N ILE A 300 10.39 -3.05 -17.14
CA ILE A 300 10.41 -1.59 -17.04
C ILE A 300 11.54 -1.11 -17.96
N PRO A 301 11.25 -0.22 -18.93
CA PRO A 301 12.29 0.31 -19.82
C PRO A 301 13.36 1.11 -19.06
N ALA A 302 14.58 1.09 -19.60
CA ALA A 302 15.66 1.98 -19.20
C ALA A 302 15.17 3.44 -19.12
N GLY A 303 15.51 4.14 -18.04
CA GLY A 303 15.17 5.54 -17.87
C GLY A 303 13.70 5.84 -17.49
N ALA A 304 12.82 4.83 -17.42
CA ALA A 304 11.39 5.04 -17.18
C ALA A 304 11.06 5.42 -15.73
N VAL A 305 11.88 4.97 -14.78
CA VAL A 305 11.76 5.25 -13.35
C VAL A 305 12.92 6.14 -12.91
N GLY A 306 12.68 7.10 -12.02
CA GLY A 306 13.72 8.02 -11.54
C GLY A 306 13.37 8.73 -10.25
N LEU A 307 14.37 9.40 -9.67
CA LEU A 307 14.26 10.17 -8.44
C LEU A 307 14.43 11.66 -8.70
N THR A 308 13.75 12.49 -7.92
CA THR A 308 13.95 13.93 -7.88
C THR A 308 13.82 14.42 -6.44
N PRO A 309 14.61 15.40 -5.98
CA PRO A 309 14.30 16.09 -4.73
C PRO A 309 12.91 16.71 -4.84
N MET A 310 12.20 16.72 -3.72
CA MET A 310 10.82 17.18 -3.68
C MET A 310 10.72 18.65 -4.06
N GLY A 311 9.82 18.96 -5.00
CA GLY A 311 9.63 20.32 -5.51
C GLY A 311 10.61 20.75 -6.59
N GLU A 312 11.47 19.84 -7.05
CA GLU A 312 12.30 20.03 -8.24
C GLU A 312 11.70 19.33 -9.46
N GLU A 313 11.97 19.86 -10.66
CA GLU A 313 11.48 19.29 -11.92
C GLU A 313 12.44 18.25 -12.53
N ARG A 314 13.74 18.37 -12.25
CA ARG A 314 14.77 17.55 -12.87
C ARG A 314 14.79 16.16 -12.25
N VAL A 315 14.44 15.15 -13.04
CA VAL A 315 14.48 13.75 -12.65
C VAL A 315 15.82 13.12 -13.05
N THR A 316 16.47 12.44 -12.11
CA THR A 316 17.59 11.53 -12.41
C THR A 316 17.05 10.11 -12.54
N SER A 317 17.11 9.55 -13.74
CA SER A 317 16.54 8.23 -14.03
C SER A 317 17.47 7.06 -13.70
N ILE A 318 16.87 5.92 -13.38
CA ILE A 318 17.55 4.62 -13.31
C ILE A 318 17.88 4.18 -14.74
N GLY A 319 19.18 4.01 -15.02
CA GLY A 319 19.69 3.77 -16.37
C GLY A 319 19.31 2.41 -16.97
N ASP A 320 19.38 1.34 -16.20
CA ASP A 320 19.16 -0.01 -16.75
C ASP A 320 17.69 -0.44 -16.67
N PRO A 321 17.20 -1.26 -17.61
CA PRO A 321 15.87 -1.84 -17.53
C PRO A 321 15.74 -2.76 -16.32
N ILE A 322 14.50 -2.96 -15.86
CA ILE A 322 14.18 -3.88 -14.75
C ILE A 322 13.31 -4.99 -15.31
N ALA A 323 13.75 -6.24 -15.20
CA ALA A 323 13.08 -7.40 -15.78
C ALA A 323 11.64 -7.59 -15.24
N PRO A 324 10.76 -8.34 -15.95
CA PRO A 324 9.42 -8.68 -15.47
C PRO A 324 9.46 -9.24 -14.04
N PHE A 325 8.62 -8.70 -13.15
CA PHE A 325 8.55 -9.12 -11.73
C PHE A 325 9.88 -9.07 -10.94
N ALA A 326 10.90 -8.40 -11.43
CA ALA A 326 12.19 -8.26 -10.76
C ALA A 326 12.15 -7.25 -9.60
N THR A 327 13.04 -7.45 -8.63
CA THR A 327 13.29 -6.55 -7.49
C THR A 327 14.69 -5.99 -7.59
N ARG A 328 14.82 -4.67 -7.69
CA ARG A 328 16.10 -3.97 -7.80
C ARG A 328 16.33 -3.03 -6.62
N ALA A 329 17.49 -3.13 -5.97
CA ALA A 329 17.98 -2.09 -5.07
C ALA A 329 18.62 -0.93 -5.84
N VAL A 330 18.30 0.29 -5.44
CA VAL A 330 18.85 1.54 -5.98
C VAL A 330 19.35 2.38 -4.83
N ALA A 331 20.65 2.68 -4.78
CA ALA A 331 21.16 3.58 -3.75
C ALA A 331 20.77 5.01 -4.08
N VAL A 332 20.10 5.70 -3.15
CA VAL A 332 19.63 7.08 -3.36
C VAL A 332 20.80 8.02 -3.70
N SER A 333 21.95 7.83 -3.05
CA SER A 333 23.17 8.61 -3.26
C SER A 333 23.78 8.46 -4.65
N GLU A 334 23.48 7.38 -5.40
CA GLU A 334 23.96 7.21 -6.78
C GLU A 334 23.22 8.13 -7.76
N LEU A 335 21.95 8.42 -7.50
CA LEU A 335 21.12 9.28 -8.36
C LEU A 335 21.06 10.73 -7.87
N LEU A 336 21.16 10.95 -6.56
CA LEU A 336 21.03 12.25 -5.90
C LEU A 336 22.14 12.45 -4.84
N PRO A 337 23.41 12.61 -5.25
CA PRO A 337 24.55 12.66 -4.32
C PRO A 337 24.57 13.89 -3.40
N ASP A 338 23.98 15.01 -3.85
CA ASP A 338 24.00 16.28 -3.13
C ASP A 338 22.74 16.51 -2.26
N THR A 339 21.84 15.53 -2.22
CA THR A 339 20.58 15.63 -1.48
C THR A 339 20.75 15.01 -0.09
N ALA A 340 20.60 15.83 0.95
CA ALA A 340 20.77 15.42 2.34
C ALA A 340 19.52 15.70 3.19
N TRP A 341 19.35 14.93 4.27
CA TRP A 341 18.33 15.15 5.28
C TRP A 341 18.34 16.61 5.79
N PRO A 342 17.18 17.25 6.04
CA PRO A 342 15.81 16.70 6.01
C PRO A 342 15.07 16.91 4.68
N LYS A 343 15.78 17.04 3.55
CA LYS A 343 15.10 17.04 2.25
C LYS A 343 14.34 15.73 2.01
N GLN A 344 13.31 15.83 1.18
CA GLN A 344 12.45 14.72 0.78
C GLN A 344 12.65 14.43 -0.70
N ILE A 345 12.36 13.20 -1.11
CA ILE A 345 12.58 12.72 -2.47
C ILE A 345 11.27 12.15 -3.01
N GLU A 346 10.99 12.49 -4.26
CA GLU A 346 9.88 11.93 -5.04
C GLU A 346 10.42 10.84 -5.97
N LEU A 347 9.68 9.75 -6.08
CA LEU A 347 9.89 8.69 -7.05
C LEU A 347 8.91 8.88 -8.21
N ARG A 348 9.45 9.05 -9.42
CA ARG A 348 8.69 8.97 -10.68
C ARG A 348 8.66 7.51 -11.11
N ALA A 349 7.54 6.84 -10.85
CA ALA A 349 7.36 5.41 -11.02
C ALA A 349 6.65 5.03 -12.33
N GLY A 350 5.91 5.96 -12.94
CA GLY A 350 5.26 5.75 -14.23
C GLY A 350 4.23 4.61 -14.25
N LYS A 351 3.64 4.27 -13.09
CA LYS A 351 2.74 3.14 -12.89
C LYS A 351 3.36 1.76 -13.14
N HIS A 352 4.67 1.60 -12.92
CA HIS A 352 5.36 0.32 -13.08
C HIS A 352 5.50 -0.54 -11.81
N VAL A 353 5.32 0.07 -10.63
CA VAL A 353 5.68 -0.56 -9.35
C VAL A 353 4.55 -0.40 -8.35
N VAL A 354 4.33 -1.42 -7.54
CA VAL A 354 3.36 -1.40 -6.44
C VAL A 354 4.12 -1.17 -5.13
N ARG A 355 3.74 -0.11 -4.40
CA ARG A 355 4.23 0.30 -3.07
C ARG A 355 5.74 -0.01 -2.80
N PRO A 356 6.65 0.79 -3.39
CA PRO A 356 8.09 0.63 -3.17
C PRO A 356 8.49 0.80 -1.70
N ARG A 357 9.52 0.06 -1.30
CA ARG A 357 10.10 0.11 0.04
C ARG A 357 11.48 0.75 0.01
N TYR A 358 11.91 1.33 1.11
CA TYR A 358 13.29 1.77 1.27
C TYR A 358 13.88 1.22 2.55
N GLU A 359 15.18 0.96 2.49
CA GLU A 359 15.99 0.47 3.60
C GLU A 359 17.04 1.53 3.95
N VAL A 360 17.08 1.93 5.22
CA VAL A 360 18.12 2.82 5.72
C VAL A 360 19.12 2.01 6.53
N ILE A 361 20.39 2.13 6.14
CA ILE A 361 21.53 1.46 6.76
C ILE A 361 22.34 2.52 7.50
N VAL A 362 22.55 2.33 8.80
CA VAL A 362 23.35 3.24 9.62
C VAL A 362 24.14 2.44 10.66
N ARG A 363 25.47 2.56 10.62
CA ARG A 363 26.39 1.91 11.59
C ARG A 363 26.09 0.41 11.82
N GLY A 364 25.81 -0.32 10.74
CA GLY A 364 25.50 -1.75 10.75
C GLY A 364 24.05 -2.10 11.12
N ARG A 365 23.21 -1.13 11.47
CA ARG A 365 21.78 -1.33 11.70
C ARG A 365 20.95 -1.00 10.47
N ARG A 366 19.77 -1.60 10.42
CA ARG A 366 18.84 -1.46 9.31
C ARG A 366 17.46 -1.15 9.83
N ARG A 367 16.76 -0.31 9.08
CA ARG A 367 15.32 -0.12 9.20
C ARG A 367 14.70 -0.06 7.82
N ILE A 368 13.49 -0.56 7.69
CA ILE A 368 12.76 -0.59 6.44
C ILE A 368 11.41 0.09 6.64
N ALA A 369 11.05 0.92 5.67
CA ALA A 369 9.76 1.58 5.57
C ALA A 369 9.34 1.63 4.09
N HIS A 370 8.20 2.26 3.79
CA HIS A 370 7.70 2.41 2.43
C HIS A 370 7.44 3.87 2.07
N VAL A 371 7.53 4.16 0.77
CA VAL A 371 7.02 5.41 0.21
C VAL A 371 5.52 5.31 -0.03
N ASN A 372 4.84 6.45 -0.04
CA ASN A 372 3.39 6.51 -0.20
C ASN A 372 2.99 7.06 -1.57
N VAL A 373 1.78 6.74 -2.03
CA VAL A 373 1.25 7.22 -3.32
C VAL A 373 1.09 8.73 -3.24
N GLU A 374 1.75 9.43 -4.15
CA GLU A 374 1.54 10.86 -4.37
C GLU A 374 0.32 11.04 -5.29
N ARG A 375 -0.68 11.80 -4.82
CA ARG A 375 -1.99 11.93 -5.47
C ARG A 375 -1.93 12.94 -6.61
N SER A 376 -2.16 12.48 -7.83
CA SER A 376 -2.25 13.34 -9.02
C SER A 376 -3.66 13.88 -9.27
N ASP A 377 -4.67 13.25 -8.66
CA ASP A 377 -6.08 13.57 -8.79
C ASP A 377 -6.54 14.67 -7.83
N LEU A 378 -5.86 14.81 -6.69
CA LEU A 378 -6.16 15.85 -5.71
C LEU A 378 -5.70 17.23 -6.19
N ARG A 379 -6.51 18.22 -5.83
CA ARG A 379 -6.28 19.64 -6.13
C ARG A 379 -6.50 20.45 -4.86
N PRO A 380 -5.85 21.62 -4.75
CA PRO A 380 -6.25 22.64 -3.80
C PRO A 380 -7.76 22.82 -3.76
N ASP A 381 -8.30 22.80 -2.55
CA ASP A 381 -9.70 22.89 -2.24
C ASP A 381 -9.98 24.25 -1.59
N PRO A 382 -10.59 25.20 -2.32
CA PRO A 382 -10.81 26.55 -1.83
C PRO A 382 -11.80 26.60 -0.66
N GLU A 383 -12.59 25.55 -0.42
CA GLU A 383 -13.56 25.51 0.68
C GLU A 383 -12.90 25.14 2.03
N LEU A 384 -11.77 24.41 2.02
CA LEU A 384 -11.13 23.90 3.25
C LEU A 384 -10.89 24.95 4.34
N PRO A 385 -10.40 26.17 4.03
CA PRO A 385 -10.20 27.19 5.05
C PRO A 385 -11.50 27.60 5.76
N GLU A 386 -12.62 27.63 5.04
CA GLU A 386 -13.94 28.00 5.57
C GLU A 386 -14.57 26.86 6.39
N LEU A 387 -14.25 25.60 6.04
CA LEU A 387 -14.79 24.43 6.71
C LEU A 387 -14.35 24.30 8.18
N GLY A 388 -13.25 24.93 8.59
CA GLY A 388 -12.76 24.87 9.98
C GLY A 388 -13.80 25.28 11.02
N ALA A 389 -14.66 26.26 10.71
CA ALA A 389 -15.75 26.67 11.61
C ALA A 389 -16.76 25.53 11.87
N MET A 390 -17.00 24.67 10.87
CA MET A 390 -17.95 23.57 10.93
C MET A 390 -17.30 22.24 11.35
N LEU A 391 -16.13 21.91 10.83
CA LEU A 391 -15.45 20.64 11.10
C LEU A 391 -14.50 20.69 12.30
N GLY A 392 -14.30 21.86 12.92
CA GLY A 392 -13.32 22.03 14.00
C GLY A 392 -11.90 21.93 13.46
N LYS A 393 -11.14 20.94 13.92
CA LYS A 393 -9.78 20.66 13.44
C LYS A 393 -9.74 20.08 12.01
N GLY A 394 -10.88 19.62 11.46
CA GLY A 394 -10.95 19.13 10.07
C GLY A 394 -10.13 17.86 9.85
N TYR A 395 -9.26 17.85 8.84
CA TYR A 395 -8.36 16.73 8.57
C TYR A 395 -7.26 16.64 9.64
N LEU A 396 -7.07 15.45 10.19
CA LEU A 396 -6.09 15.15 11.23
C LEU A 396 -5.16 14.04 10.76
N LEU A 397 -3.85 14.24 10.93
CA LEU A 397 -2.87 13.16 10.87
C LEU A 397 -2.27 12.92 12.26
N PRO A 398 -2.80 11.94 13.02
CA PRO A 398 -2.29 11.61 14.33
C PRO A 398 -1.07 10.68 14.27
N ALA A 399 -0.08 10.88 15.15
CA ALA A 399 1.05 9.98 15.34
C ALA A 399 1.51 9.93 16.81
N PRO A 400 2.04 8.80 17.29
CA PRO A 400 2.51 8.66 18.66
C PRO A 400 3.58 9.69 19.02
N VAL A 401 3.54 10.15 20.25
CA VAL A 401 4.73 10.62 20.97
C VAL A 401 5.09 9.50 21.92
N MET A 402 6.11 8.73 21.56
CA MET A 402 6.57 7.58 22.35
C MET A 402 7.20 8.04 23.67
N PRO A 403 7.28 7.18 24.71
CA PRO A 403 7.89 7.53 25.99
C PRO A 403 9.25 8.23 25.83
N ARG A 404 9.29 9.53 26.17
CA ARG A 404 10.43 10.42 25.87
C ARG A 404 11.72 9.98 26.54
N GLU A 405 11.64 9.25 27.66
CA GLU A 405 12.81 8.64 28.32
C GLU A 405 13.57 7.70 27.37
N PHE A 406 12.85 6.95 26.55
CA PHE A 406 13.44 5.89 25.73
C PHE A 406 13.49 6.26 24.25
N TRP A 407 12.61 7.13 23.76
CA TRP A 407 12.51 7.47 22.34
C TRP A 407 12.56 8.98 22.09
N GLN A 408 13.25 9.35 21.01
CA GLN A 408 13.13 10.63 20.32
C GLN A 408 12.06 10.47 19.22
N SER A 409 11.24 11.50 19.01
CA SER A 409 10.18 11.53 17.99
C SER A 409 10.36 12.73 17.06
N LEU A 410 10.50 12.47 15.77
CA LEU A 410 10.70 13.47 14.71
C LEU A 410 9.52 13.46 13.76
N VAL A 411 9.07 14.65 13.36
CA VAL A 411 7.98 14.87 12.40
C VAL A 411 8.51 15.63 11.20
N LEU A 412 8.42 15.04 10.00
CA LEU A 412 8.74 15.69 8.74
C LEU A 412 7.47 15.75 7.88
N PRO A 413 6.75 16.89 7.85
CA PRO A 413 5.61 17.06 6.97
C PRO A 413 5.97 16.79 5.51
N THR A 414 5.09 16.14 4.76
CA THR A 414 5.38 15.67 3.40
C THR A 414 4.27 16.13 2.45
N PRO A 415 4.58 16.98 1.46
CA PRO A 415 3.68 17.24 0.34
C PRO A 415 3.38 15.95 -0.43
N MET A 416 2.10 15.63 -0.59
CA MET A 416 1.66 14.33 -1.15
C MET A 416 0.62 14.45 -2.26
N ALA A 417 0.33 15.66 -2.73
CA ALA A 417 -0.36 15.88 -4.00
C ALA A 417 0.55 16.59 -5.01
N VAL A 418 0.44 16.23 -6.28
CA VAL A 418 1.30 16.75 -7.36
C VAL A 418 1.17 18.26 -7.53
N ARG A 419 -0.01 18.81 -7.25
CA ARG A 419 -0.33 20.23 -7.41
C ARG A 419 -0.08 21.05 -6.15
N GLN A 420 0.39 20.42 -5.09
CA GLN A 420 0.66 21.07 -3.83
C GLN A 420 1.95 21.89 -3.88
N THR A 421 1.82 23.21 -3.87
CA THR A 421 2.93 24.17 -3.89
C THR A 421 3.42 24.54 -2.50
N ASP A 422 2.53 24.42 -1.52
CA ASP A 422 2.78 24.73 -0.12
C ASP A 422 1.90 23.90 0.83
N LEU A 423 2.26 23.94 2.11
CA LEU A 423 1.64 23.23 3.22
C LEU A 423 1.39 24.20 4.38
N PRO A 424 0.17 24.76 4.50
CA PRO A 424 -0.22 25.57 5.65
C PRO A 424 -0.64 24.66 6.81
N ILE A 425 0.27 24.39 7.76
CA ILE A 425 0.05 23.36 8.79
C ILE A 425 0.57 23.75 10.18
N ALA A 426 0.05 23.06 11.20
CA ALA A 426 0.54 23.11 12.57
C ALA A 426 0.63 21.68 13.15
N ALA A 427 1.50 21.50 14.14
CA ALA A 427 1.54 20.30 14.99
C ALA A 427 0.93 20.61 16.36
N LEU A 428 -0.04 19.81 16.78
CA LEU A 428 -0.68 19.89 18.09
C LEU A 428 -0.25 18.67 18.90
N VAL A 429 0.32 18.87 20.09
CA VAL A 429 0.69 17.76 20.97
C VAL A 429 -0.32 17.64 22.09
N TYR A 430 -0.76 16.41 22.34
CA TYR A 430 -1.72 16.05 23.35
C TYR A 430 -1.11 15.09 24.37
N ASP A 431 -1.49 15.25 25.63
CA ASP A 431 -1.24 14.26 26.67
C ASP A 431 -2.15 13.02 26.49
N PRO A 432 -1.93 11.94 27.26
CA PRO A 432 -2.75 10.74 27.14
C PRO A 432 -4.25 11.00 27.42
N ASP A 433 -4.60 12.00 28.22
CA ASP A 433 -5.98 12.30 28.61
C ASP A 433 -6.69 13.29 27.67
N GLY A 434 -6.01 13.72 26.61
CA GLY A 434 -6.57 14.49 25.52
C GLY A 434 -6.50 16.01 25.72
N ARG A 435 -5.65 16.47 26.63
CA ARG A 435 -5.35 17.88 26.79
C ARG A 435 -4.27 18.31 25.80
N GLU A 436 -4.55 19.36 25.02
CA GLU A 436 -3.53 20.01 24.19
C GLU A 436 -2.48 20.64 25.12
N VAL A 437 -1.23 20.16 25.04
CA VAL A 437 -0.11 20.66 25.84
C VAL A 437 0.77 21.63 25.07
N LEU A 438 0.76 21.54 23.74
CA LEU A 438 1.59 22.37 22.86
C LEU A 438 0.93 22.54 21.49
N ARG A 439 1.12 23.72 20.90
CA ARG A 439 0.87 24.00 19.49
C ARG A 439 2.11 24.60 18.85
N HIS A 440 2.64 23.93 17.82
CA HIS A 440 3.75 24.41 17.01
C HIS A 440 3.25 24.80 15.62
N PRO A 441 3.22 26.11 15.27
CA PRO A 441 2.89 26.55 13.93
C PRO A 441 4.10 26.38 13.00
N PHE A 442 3.95 25.62 11.90
CA PHE A 442 4.96 25.61 10.84
C PHE A 442 4.84 26.82 9.91
N GLY A 443 3.67 27.48 9.92
CA GLY A 443 3.29 28.46 8.91
C GLY A 443 3.01 27.76 7.58
N ARG A 444 3.44 28.40 6.48
CA ARG A 444 3.24 27.91 5.11
C ARG A 444 4.54 27.34 4.56
N LEU A 445 4.75 26.04 4.76
CA LEU A 445 5.95 25.36 4.26
C LEU A 445 5.89 25.26 2.73
N PRO A 446 6.91 25.70 1.98
CA PRO A 446 6.96 25.48 0.54
C PRO A 446 7.11 23.99 0.23
N ARG A 447 6.66 23.52 -0.95
CA ARG A 447 6.80 22.11 -1.37
C ARG A 447 8.22 21.56 -1.21
N ALA A 448 9.24 22.36 -1.53
CA ALA A 448 10.64 21.98 -1.42
C ALA A 448 11.25 22.20 -0.02
N HIS A 449 10.43 22.35 1.03
CA HIS A 449 10.93 22.58 2.37
C HIS A 449 11.84 21.44 2.86
N ALA A 450 12.74 21.81 3.76
CA ALA A 450 13.64 20.90 4.47
C ALA A 450 13.51 21.19 5.97
N THR A 451 12.30 21.03 6.49
CA THR A 451 11.96 21.35 7.89
C THR A 451 11.41 20.11 8.57
N ALA A 452 12.14 19.57 9.53
CA ALA A 452 11.67 18.55 10.46
C ALA A 452 11.50 19.17 11.84
N LEU A 453 10.44 18.79 12.55
CA LEU A 453 10.22 19.13 13.95
C LEU A 453 10.76 17.99 14.82
N ASP A 454 11.73 18.31 15.67
CA ASP A 454 12.15 17.43 16.75
C ASP A 454 11.35 17.77 18.02
N LEU A 455 10.53 16.82 18.49
CA LEU A 455 9.76 17.02 19.71
C LEU A 455 10.66 17.05 20.95
N ASP A 456 11.93 16.62 20.87
CA ASP A 456 12.85 16.75 21.99
C ASP A 456 13.29 18.19 22.24
N GLU A 457 13.33 19.02 21.19
CA GLU A 457 13.81 20.40 21.25
C GLU A 457 12.75 21.37 21.79
N ILE A 458 11.59 20.87 22.19
CA ILE A 458 10.49 21.69 22.70
C ILE A 458 10.39 21.54 24.23
N ASP A 459 10.81 22.59 24.93
CA ASP A 459 10.91 22.61 26.40
C ASP A 459 9.56 22.35 27.11
N ASP A 460 8.46 22.89 26.58
CA ASP A 460 7.11 22.78 27.16
C ASP A 460 6.54 21.35 27.18
N LEU A 461 7.16 20.40 26.44
CA LEU A 461 6.74 19.00 26.44
C LEU A 461 7.13 18.23 27.70
N GLY A 462 7.82 18.87 28.66
CA GLY A 462 8.01 18.32 30.02
C GLY A 462 6.69 18.08 30.78
N LEU A 463 5.58 18.61 30.28
CA LEU A 463 4.22 18.49 30.83
C LEU A 463 3.49 17.19 30.46
N LEU A 464 4.09 16.31 29.65
CA LEU A 464 3.49 15.01 29.34
C LEU A 464 3.59 14.09 30.57
N ASP A 465 2.52 14.05 31.37
CA ASP A 465 2.39 13.13 32.50
C ASP A 465 2.52 11.67 32.01
N GLY A 466 3.53 10.95 32.50
CA GLY A 466 3.85 9.58 32.07
C GLY A 466 4.76 9.48 30.84
N GLY A 467 5.17 10.61 30.25
CA GLY A 467 6.23 10.69 29.24
C GLY A 467 5.82 10.33 27.82
N TYR A 468 4.55 10.01 27.54
CA TYR A 468 4.02 9.71 26.20
C TYR A 468 2.75 10.51 25.90
N GLY A 469 2.31 10.51 24.64
CA GLY A 469 1.11 11.19 24.17
C GLY A 469 0.96 11.01 22.67
N HIS A 470 0.43 11.98 21.96
CA HIS A 470 0.45 11.98 20.50
C HIS A 470 0.51 13.40 19.92
N VAL A 471 0.95 13.47 18.68
CA VAL A 471 0.90 14.68 17.87
C VAL A 471 -0.21 14.53 16.83
N GLU A 472 -0.92 15.60 16.54
CA GLU A 472 -1.83 15.72 15.40
C GLU A 472 -1.30 16.82 14.47
N LEU A 473 -1.01 16.47 13.22
CA LEU A 473 -0.84 17.48 12.18
C LEU A 473 -2.21 17.91 11.67
N VAL A 474 -2.41 19.22 11.57
CA VAL A 474 -3.64 19.88 11.14
C VAL A 474 -3.32 20.95 10.12
N TYR A 475 -4.30 21.30 9.27
CA TYR A 475 -4.18 22.51 8.46
C TYR A 475 -4.27 23.76 9.35
N ASP A 476 -3.41 24.74 9.07
CA ASP A 476 -3.41 26.05 9.73
C ASP A 476 -3.31 27.15 8.67
N PHE A 477 -4.46 27.69 8.30
CA PHE A 477 -4.59 28.73 7.27
C PHE A 477 -4.40 30.15 7.82
N SER A 478 -3.94 30.33 9.07
CA SER A 478 -3.74 31.66 9.65
C SER A 478 -2.74 32.52 8.87
N GLY A 479 -1.77 31.89 8.20
CA GLY A 479 -0.82 32.53 7.28
C GLY A 479 -1.25 32.52 5.80
N GLY A 480 -2.49 32.13 5.49
CA GLY A 480 -2.96 31.81 4.14
C GLY A 480 -2.38 30.50 3.61
N GLY A 481 -2.46 30.28 2.30
CA GLY A 481 -2.06 29.03 1.63
C GLY A 481 -3.27 28.16 1.27
N GLU A 482 -3.00 26.99 0.68
CA GLU A 482 -4.03 26.10 0.18
C GLU A 482 -3.89 24.68 0.76
N GLY A 483 -5.00 23.95 0.90
CA GLY A 483 -5.03 22.56 1.33
C GLY A 483 -5.75 21.69 0.30
N ASP A 484 -5.56 20.37 0.36
CA ASP A 484 -6.17 19.40 -0.56
C ASP A 484 -6.87 18.23 0.18
N GLY A 485 -6.87 18.26 1.52
CA GLY A 485 -7.42 17.20 2.36
C GLY A 485 -6.48 16.02 2.56
N TRP A 486 -5.21 16.11 2.14
CA TRP A 486 -4.25 15.00 2.14
C TRP A 486 -2.97 15.35 2.90
N LEU A 487 -3.11 15.72 4.18
CA LEU A 487 -1.96 15.91 5.07
C LEU A 487 -1.19 14.60 5.21
N HIS A 488 0.12 14.69 5.13
CA HIS A 488 1.02 13.55 5.27
C HIS A 488 2.30 13.99 5.97
N ALA A 489 2.97 13.05 6.62
CA ALA A 489 4.32 13.23 7.13
C ALA A 489 5.09 11.91 7.15
N LEU A 490 6.41 12.02 7.20
CA LEU A 490 7.29 10.97 7.68
C LEU A 490 7.51 11.18 9.18
N PHE A 491 7.17 10.17 9.97
CA PHE A 491 7.45 10.11 11.39
C PHE A 491 8.64 9.19 11.62
N ARG A 492 9.65 9.67 12.37
CA ARG A 492 10.84 8.89 12.70
C ARG A 492 10.98 8.79 14.21
N TYR A 493 11.07 7.58 14.71
CA TYR A 493 11.27 7.28 16.12
C TYR A 493 12.65 6.68 16.32
N ARG A 494 13.41 7.20 17.28
CA ARG A 494 14.77 6.70 17.58
C ARG A 494 14.86 6.31 19.03
N HIS A 495 15.15 5.04 19.30
CA HIS A 495 15.40 4.58 20.65
C HIS A 495 16.76 5.11 21.12
N ARG A 496 16.80 5.85 22.24
CA ARG A 496 17.98 6.63 22.66
C ARG A 496 19.18 5.77 23.02
N ARG A 497 18.94 4.71 23.80
CA ARG A 497 20.04 3.87 24.31
C ARG A 497 20.64 3.01 23.21
N SER A 498 19.80 2.40 22.39
CA SER A 498 20.30 1.56 21.30
C SER A 498 20.79 2.46 20.17
N GLY A 499 19.99 3.43 19.73
CA GLY A 499 20.12 4.18 18.48
C GLY A 499 19.37 3.51 17.32
N HIS A 500 18.59 2.45 17.58
CA HIS A 500 17.70 1.85 16.59
C HIS A 500 16.59 2.84 16.24
N ALA A 501 16.10 2.79 15.00
CA ALA A 501 15.03 3.69 14.57
C ALA A 501 13.98 2.95 13.72
N ALA A 502 12.76 3.46 13.77
CA ALA A 502 11.66 3.05 12.90
C ALA A 502 11.07 4.29 12.23
N GLU A 503 10.60 4.13 11.01
CA GLU A 503 9.95 5.17 10.22
C GLU A 503 8.57 4.70 9.79
N THR A 504 7.59 5.58 9.87
CA THR A 504 6.21 5.32 9.45
C THR A 504 5.64 6.57 8.80
N SER A 505 4.67 6.37 7.92
CA SER A 505 4.08 7.45 7.15
C SER A 505 2.67 7.05 6.70
N PHE A 506 1.67 7.89 7.03
CA PHE A 506 0.27 7.70 6.65
C PHE A 506 -0.44 9.03 6.38
N GLY A 507 -1.59 9.00 5.69
CA GLY A 507 -2.37 10.18 5.32
C GLY A 507 -3.44 10.58 6.35
N ALA A 508 -3.82 11.85 6.39
CA ALA A 508 -4.89 12.34 7.26
C ALA A 508 -6.29 11.86 6.83
N HIS A 509 -7.20 11.92 7.80
CA HIS A 509 -8.65 11.78 7.58
C HIS A 509 -9.41 12.77 8.47
N VAL A 510 -10.72 12.88 8.26
CA VAL A 510 -11.61 13.49 9.26
C VAL A 510 -12.05 12.40 10.24
N PHE A 511 -11.96 12.67 11.54
CA PHE A 511 -12.27 11.71 12.59
C PHE A 511 -13.38 12.19 13.51
N ASN A 512 -14.25 11.26 13.93
CA ASN A 512 -15.20 11.42 15.03
C ASN A 512 -16.01 12.72 14.99
N THR A 513 -16.72 12.91 13.88
CA THR A 513 -17.74 13.92 13.69
C THR A 513 -18.87 13.31 12.86
N ILE A 514 -20.09 13.79 13.05
CA ILE A 514 -21.24 13.36 12.23
C ILE A 514 -21.31 14.10 10.90
N LEU A 515 -20.63 15.26 10.81
CA LEU A 515 -20.58 16.05 9.58
C LEU A 515 -19.70 15.34 8.55
N THR A 516 -20.21 15.21 7.33
CA THR A 516 -19.45 14.64 6.23
C THR A 516 -19.02 15.73 5.25
N TYR A 517 -17.78 15.65 4.79
CA TYR A 517 -17.28 16.45 3.69
C TYR A 517 -16.68 15.51 2.65
N ARG A 518 -17.26 15.49 1.44
CA ARG A 518 -16.93 14.50 0.40
C ARG A 518 -17.09 13.07 0.93
N ASP A 519 -16.05 12.26 0.87
CA ASP A 519 -15.99 10.87 1.32
C ASP A 519 -15.56 10.72 2.80
N GLU A 520 -15.36 11.83 3.51
CA GLU A 520 -14.92 11.85 4.91
C GLU A 520 -16.07 12.15 5.90
N PRO A 521 -16.03 11.63 7.15
CA PRO A 521 -15.12 10.62 7.70
C PRO A 521 -15.20 9.28 6.95
N GLN A 522 -14.05 8.81 6.47
CA GLN A 522 -13.96 7.65 5.58
C GLN A 522 -14.67 6.42 6.14
N SER A 523 -15.45 5.75 5.29
CA SER A 523 -16.07 4.45 5.56
C SER A 523 -15.55 3.42 4.55
N TYR A 524 -15.01 2.29 5.03
CA TYR A 524 -14.39 1.26 4.17
C TYR A 524 -15.40 0.33 3.50
N THR A 525 -16.64 0.27 4.00
CA THR A 525 -17.66 -0.71 3.56
C THR A 525 -18.98 -0.06 3.14
N GLY A 526 -19.06 1.28 3.13
CA GLY A 526 -20.30 2.00 2.81
C GLY A 526 -20.11 3.50 2.69
N ARG A 527 -21.23 4.24 2.77
CA ARG A 527 -21.19 5.71 2.78
C ARG A 527 -20.63 6.23 4.13
N PRO A 528 -19.96 7.39 4.14
CA PRO A 528 -19.61 8.06 5.38
C PRO A 528 -20.88 8.40 6.21
N PRO A 529 -20.76 8.56 7.54
CA PRO A 529 -19.52 8.58 8.31
C PRO A 529 -19.14 7.19 8.85
N GLY A 530 -17.88 6.77 8.64
CA GLY A 530 -17.34 5.49 9.13
C GLY A 530 -16.88 5.53 10.59
N LEU A 531 -17.78 5.76 11.54
CA LEU A 531 -17.46 6.02 12.96
C LEU A 531 -17.34 4.75 13.82
N SER A 532 -16.63 3.73 13.32
CA SER A 532 -16.32 2.54 14.11
C SER A 532 -14.91 2.05 13.83
N THR A 533 -14.36 1.29 14.78
CA THR A 533 -12.99 0.78 14.74
C THR A 533 -13.00 -0.73 14.70
N ARG A 534 -12.29 -1.33 13.75
CA ARG A 534 -11.91 -2.75 13.78
C ARG A 534 -10.49 -2.88 13.26
N LEU A 535 -9.49 -2.77 14.14
CA LEU A 535 -8.08 -2.83 13.77
C LEU A 535 -7.51 -4.23 14.01
N PHE A 536 -6.60 -4.64 13.14
CA PHE A 536 -5.82 -5.86 13.31
C PHE A 536 -4.45 -5.54 13.87
N LEU A 537 -4.08 -6.27 14.93
CA LEU A 537 -2.78 -6.20 15.56
C LEU A 537 -2.15 -7.59 15.54
N ARG A 538 -1.09 -7.75 14.75
CA ARG A 538 -0.26 -8.95 14.83
C ARG A 538 0.57 -8.92 16.11
N LEU A 539 0.85 -10.10 16.67
CA LEU A 539 1.76 -10.25 17.80
C LEU A 539 3.12 -10.78 17.36
N GLY A 540 4.16 -10.45 18.12
CA GLY A 540 5.52 -10.94 17.89
C GLY A 540 5.73 -12.37 18.36
N GLU A 541 6.81 -12.98 17.89
CA GLU A 541 7.30 -14.26 18.44
C GLU A 541 7.65 -14.16 19.93
N PRO A 542 7.78 -15.29 20.65
CA PRO A 542 8.10 -15.28 22.08
C PRO A 542 9.35 -14.48 22.49
N ALA A 543 10.29 -14.25 21.57
CA ALA A 543 11.48 -13.41 21.81
C ALA A 543 11.16 -11.90 21.88
N TYR A 544 10.02 -11.48 21.34
CA TYR A 544 9.58 -10.10 21.25
C TYR A 544 8.43 -9.82 22.22
N ASP A 545 8.34 -8.59 22.70
CA ASP A 545 7.08 -8.05 23.22
C ASP A 545 6.37 -7.28 22.11
N THR A 546 5.08 -7.03 22.25
CA THR A 546 4.28 -6.25 21.31
C THR A 546 3.67 -5.07 22.05
N PHE A 547 3.74 -3.88 21.46
CA PHE A 547 3.09 -2.69 22.00
C PHE A 547 2.13 -2.10 20.98
N CYS A 548 1.16 -1.34 21.49
CA CYS A 548 0.17 -0.65 20.69
C CYS A 548 -0.11 0.73 21.28
N HIS A 549 -0.11 1.74 20.42
CA HIS A 549 -0.54 3.09 20.74
C HIS A 549 -1.85 3.38 20.03
N LEU A 550 -2.93 3.44 20.79
CA LEU A 550 -4.26 3.79 20.29
C LEU A 550 -4.52 5.26 20.57
N ILE A 551 -4.88 5.99 19.52
CA ILE A 551 -5.21 7.41 19.56
C ILE A 551 -6.69 7.54 19.23
N TYR A 552 -7.39 8.39 19.98
CA TYR A 552 -8.78 8.75 19.70
C TYR A 552 -8.82 10.18 19.12
N PRO A 553 -8.41 10.36 17.86
CA PRO A 553 -8.41 11.68 17.22
C PRO A 553 -9.86 12.17 17.05
N ALA A 554 -10.10 13.45 17.23
CA ALA A 554 -11.45 14.00 17.07
C ALA A 554 -11.38 15.34 16.35
N SER A 555 -11.89 15.40 15.13
CA SER A 555 -11.97 16.64 14.35
C SER A 555 -12.86 17.66 15.04
N ARG A 556 -13.92 17.19 15.70
CA ARG A 556 -14.80 17.98 16.56
C ARG A 556 -15.07 17.20 17.85
N ALA A 557 -15.51 17.89 18.90
CA ALA A 557 -15.90 17.24 20.14
C ALA A 557 -16.90 16.09 19.87
N TRP A 558 -16.59 14.90 20.40
CA TRP A 558 -17.39 13.68 20.26
C TRP A 558 -17.72 13.11 21.65
N LEU A 559 -17.92 11.80 21.76
CA LEU A 559 -18.12 11.11 23.02
C LEU A 559 -16.89 11.28 23.94
N PRO A 560 -17.05 11.56 25.24
CA PRO A 560 -15.95 11.87 26.14
C PRO A 560 -14.88 10.78 26.26
N ALA A 561 -15.26 9.52 26.09
CA ALA A 561 -14.36 8.38 26.08
C ALA A 561 -14.84 7.29 25.10
N SER A 562 -13.91 6.47 24.65
CA SER A 562 -14.17 5.29 23.82
C SER A 562 -14.69 4.10 24.66
N ASP A 563 -15.38 3.16 24.02
CA ASP A 563 -15.77 1.86 24.60
C ASP A 563 -15.02 0.74 23.87
N THR A 564 -13.70 0.75 24.02
CA THR A 564 -12.82 -0.07 23.21
C THR A 564 -12.58 -1.44 23.84
N ALA A 565 -12.78 -2.49 23.04
CA ALA A 565 -12.43 -3.85 23.39
C ALA A 565 -11.11 -4.27 22.73
N ILE A 566 -10.19 -4.80 23.53
CA ILE A 566 -8.96 -5.46 23.08
C ILE A 566 -9.19 -6.97 23.18
N ILE A 567 -9.31 -7.65 22.04
CA ILE A 567 -9.73 -9.04 21.97
C ILE A 567 -8.57 -9.88 21.46
N LEU A 568 -8.07 -10.79 22.30
CA LEU A 568 -7.00 -11.72 21.98
C LEU A 568 -7.57 -12.98 21.34
N TYR A 569 -7.02 -13.37 20.20
CA TYR A 569 -7.35 -14.59 19.47
C TYR A 569 -6.13 -15.52 19.40
N ASP A 570 -6.38 -16.83 19.44
CA ASP A 570 -5.38 -17.84 19.11
C ASP A 570 -5.18 -17.94 17.58
N ALA A 571 -4.18 -18.72 17.15
CA ALA A 571 -3.87 -18.93 15.73
C ALA A 571 -5.03 -19.54 14.91
N ARG A 572 -6.03 -20.14 15.56
CA ARG A 572 -7.19 -20.77 14.91
C ARG A 572 -8.37 -19.80 14.77
N GLY A 573 -8.23 -18.58 15.28
CA GLY A 573 -9.30 -17.57 15.28
C GLY A 573 -10.27 -17.72 16.45
N CYS A 574 -9.92 -18.46 17.51
CA CYS A 574 -10.75 -18.56 18.71
C CYS A 574 -10.42 -17.42 19.69
N GLU A 575 -11.45 -16.74 20.21
CA GLU A 575 -11.27 -15.72 21.25
C GLU A 575 -10.74 -16.38 22.53
N VAL A 576 -9.61 -15.89 23.03
CA VAL A 576 -8.94 -16.37 24.24
C VAL A 576 -9.27 -15.48 25.43
N ALA A 577 -9.24 -14.16 25.22
CA ALA A 577 -9.48 -13.18 26.25
C ALA A 577 -9.96 -11.85 25.66
N ARG A 578 -10.62 -11.06 26.50
CA ARG A 578 -11.13 -9.73 26.15
C ARG A 578 -10.88 -8.78 27.31
N SER A 579 -10.26 -7.65 27.01
CA SER A 579 -10.06 -6.54 27.94
C SER A 579 -10.76 -5.28 27.43
N ARG A 580 -11.16 -4.40 28.34
CA ARG A 580 -11.74 -3.09 28.02
C ARG A 580 -10.70 -2.00 28.27
N LEU A 581 -10.63 -1.03 27.38
CA LEU A 581 -9.72 0.10 27.48
C LEU A 581 -10.47 1.38 27.08
N ALA A 582 -10.79 2.23 28.05
CA ALA A 582 -11.35 3.54 27.74
C ALA A 582 -10.24 4.52 27.36
N ILE A 583 -10.41 5.22 26.24
CA ILE A 583 -9.51 6.28 25.76
C ILE A 583 -10.30 7.59 25.79
N PRO A 584 -9.83 8.65 26.46
CA PRO A 584 -10.47 9.96 26.41
C PRO A 584 -10.51 10.54 24.99
N CYS A 585 -11.54 11.33 24.69
CA CYS A 585 -11.64 12.03 23.40
C CYS A 585 -10.43 12.95 23.19
N SER A 586 -9.82 12.91 21.99
CA SER A 586 -8.53 13.56 21.70
C SER A 586 -7.35 13.05 22.51
N GLY A 587 -7.51 11.98 23.30
CA GLY A 587 -6.47 11.33 24.09
C GLY A 587 -5.89 10.09 23.43
N SER A 588 -4.99 9.42 24.14
CA SER A 588 -4.37 8.18 23.67
C SER A 588 -3.98 7.22 24.80
N ARG A 589 -3.75 5.95 24.46
CA ARG A 589 -3.29 4.91 25.38
C ARG A 589 -2.19 4.08 24.73
N LEU A 590 -1.07 3.94 25.42
CA LEU A 590 0.00 3.02 25.11
C LEU A 590 -0.10 1.78 26.01
N TRP A 591 -0.11 0.60 25.43
CA TRP A 591 -0.15 -0.66 26.17
C TRP A 591 0.77 -1.72 25.56
N TYR A 592 1.13 -2.70 26.37
CA TYR A 592 2.04 -3.79 26.02
C TYR A 592 1.35 -5.13 26.22
N TYR A 593 1.52 -6.05 25.27
CA TYR A 593 0.88 -7.36 25.26
C TYR A 593 1.19 -8.17 26.54
N ARG A 594 2.45 -8.20 26.96
CA ARG A 594 2.87 -8.90 28.19
C ARG A 594 2.35 -8.28 29.47
N SER A 595 2.04 -6.98 29.46
CA SER A 595 1.46 -6.29 30.61
C SER A 595 -0.07 -6.42 30.64
N LEU A 596 -0.72 -6.43 29.47
CA LEU A 596 -2.17 -6.45 29.36
C LEU A 596 -2.78 -7.84 29.62
N PHE A 597 -2.12 -8.90 29.17
CA PHE A 597 -2.57 -10.28 29.36
C PHE A 597 -1.58 -11.05 30.20
N ASP A 598 -2.04 -11.76 31.23
CA ASP A 598 -1.20 -12.56 32.11
C ASP A 598 -0.55 -13.77 31.40
N GLU A 599 0.43 -14.39 32.04
CA GLU A 599 1.19 -15.50 31.45
C GLU A 599 0.30 -16.69 31.05
N ALA A 600 -0.68 -17.04 31.88
CA ALA A 600 -1.59 -18.15 31.60
C ALA A 600 -2.45 -17.87 30.36
N THR A 601 -2.93 -16.63 30.20
CA THR A 601 -3.69 -16.18 29.03
C THR A 601 -2.83 -16.21 27.77
N ARG A 602 -1.58 -15.72 27.84
CA ARG A 602 -0.65 -15.75 26.71
C ARG A 602 -0.28 -17.18 26.32
N ALA A 603 -0.06 -18.07 27.29
CA ALA A 603 0.22 -19.47 27.04
C ALA A 603 -0.95 -20.18 26.33
N ARG A 604 -2.19 -19.85 26.71
CA ARG A 604 -3.40 -20.34 26.02
C ARG A 604 -3.54 -19.82 24.59
N ALA A 605 -3.15 -18.57 24.33
CA ALA A 605 -3.20 -17.99 23.00
C ALA A 605 -2.16 -18.61 22.06
N GLY A 606 -0.98 -18.94 22.60
CA GLY A 606 0.08 -19.62 21.87
C GLY A 606 0.79 -18.71 20.86
N THR A 607 1.57 -19.35 19.97
CA THR A 607 2.24 -18.66 18.85
C THR A 607 1.24 -18.29 17.76
N GLU A 608 1.57 -17.29 16.94
CA GLU A 608 0.70 -16.79 15.86
C GLU A 608 -0.65 -16.24 16.35
N ALA A 609 -0.79 -15.96 17.65
CA ALA A 609 -1.91 -15.22 18.21
C ALA A 609 -1.94 -13.79 17.64
N TYR A 610 -3.12 -13.18 17.67
CA TYR A 610 -3.32 -11.80 17.22
C TYR A 610 -4.37 -11.11 18.07
N VAL A 611 -4.44 -9.79 17.98
CA VAL A 611 -5.44 -8.98 18.67
C VAL A 611 -6.31 -8.25 17.67
N ILE A 612 -7.62 -8.20 17.95
CA ILE A 612 -8.56 -7.28 17.29
C ILE A 612 -8.92 -6.18 18.28
N VAL A 613 -8.73 -4.94 17.85
CA VAL A 613 -9.23 -3.76 18.55
C VAL A 613 -10.58 -3.39 17.96
N ARG A 614 -11.64 -3.42 18.77
CA ARG A 614 -13.01 -3.10 18.33
C ARG A 614 -13.59 -1.97 19.15
N ASP A 615 -14.18 -1.00 18.45
CA ASP A 615 -15.01 0.05 19.03
C ASP A 615 -16.17 0.36 18.08
N THR A 616 -17.39 0.48 18.60
CA THR A 616 -18.59 0.78 17.80
C THR A 616 -19.09 2.21 17.98
N THR A 617 -18.41 2.99 18.83
CA THR A 617 -18.80 4.33 19.25
C THR A 617 -17.93 5.42 18.61
N CYS A 618 -16.70 5.06 18.23
CA CYS A 618 -15.74 5.97 17.61
C CYS A 618 -14.78 5.25 16.64
N ARG A 619 -14.12 6.05 15.80
CA ARG A 619 -12.99 5.67 14.95
C ARG A 619 -11.68 6.00 15.68
N LEU A 620 -10.88 4.99 15.97
CA LEU A 620 -9.55 5.11 16.54
C LEU A 620 -8.50 5.03 15.44
N PHE A 621 -7.34 5.60 15.74
CA PHE A 621 -6.13 5.43 14.94
C PHE A 621 -5.10 4.64 15.76
N GLY A 622 -4.52 3.61 15.18
CA GLY A 622 -3.62 2.71 15.90
C GLY A 622 -2.24 2.64 15.26
N TYR A 623 -1.22 2.58 16.11
CA TYR A 623 0.13 2.21 15.75
C TYR A 623 0.55 1.02 16.59
N HIS A 624 1.31 0.09 16.02
CA HIS A 624 1.85 -1.02 16.79
C HIS A 624 3.24 -1.42 16.31
N GLY A 625 3.90 -2.21 17.15
CA GLY A 625 5.29 -2.57 16.93
C GLY A 625 5.73 -3.73 17.80
N LEU A 626 6.87 -4.31 17.43
CA LEU A 626 7.58 -5.26 18.27
C LEU A 626 8.71 -4.59 19.02
N LEU A 627 9.00 -5.13 20.19
CA LEU A 627 10.16 -4.77 21.00
C LEU A 627 11.04 -6.00 21.16
N GLY A 628 12.24 -5.90 20.63
CA GLY A 628 13.30 -6.87 20.84
C GLY A 628 14.17 -6.52 22.04
N SER A 629 15.04 -7.46 22.37
CA SER A 629 16.10 -7.23 23.34
C SER A 629 17.07 -6.12 22.88
N GLY A 630 17.75 -5.46 23.82
CA GLY A 630 18.77 -4.47 23.47
C GLY A 630 18.25 -3.18 22.81
N GLY A 631 16.93 -2.99 22.75
CA GLY A 631 16.30 -1.77 22.23
C GLY A 631 16.13 -1.74 20.70
N SER A 632 16.14 -2.90 20.04
CA SER A 632 15.58 -3.01 18.68
C SER A 632 14.06 -2.96 18.74
N PHE A 633 13.42 -2.30 17.78
CA PHE A 633 11.97 -2.20 17.73
C PHE A 633 11.47 -1.94 16.32
N SER A 634 10.23 -2.33 16.05
CA SER A 634 9.50 -1.90 14.87
C SER A 634 8.34 -0.99 15.30
N LEU A 635 7.83 -0.17 14.38
CA LEU A 635 6.64 0.65 14.62
C LEU A 635 6.03 1.04 13.29
N ASP A 636 4.73 0.79 13.12
CA ASP A 636 3.98 1.28 11.97
C ASP A 636 2.48 1.40 12.29
N HIS A 637 1.77 2.17 11.47
CA HIS A 637 0.32 2.35 11.57
C HIS A 637 -0.44 1.04 11.31
N MET A 638 -1.66 0.95 11.83
CA MET A 638 -2.54 -0.21 11.70
C MET A 638 -3.60 0.02 10.63
N PHE A 639 -4.05 -1.06 9.99
CA PHE A 639 -5.24 -1.01 9.13
C PHE A 639 -6.49 -1.54 9.81
N GLY A 640 -7.64 -1.05 9.33
CA GLY A 640 -8.93 -1.63 9.61
C GLY A 640 -9.22 -2.88 8.77
N PHE A 641 -9.93 -3.86 9.33
CA PHE A 641 -10.49 -5.03 8.63
C PHE A 641 -11.98 -4.89 8.36
#